data_AF-A0A2E8JZ14-F1
#
_entry.id   AF-A0A2E8JZ14-F1
#
_cell.length_a   1.000
_cell.length_b   1.000
_cell.length_c   1.000
_cell.angle_alpha   90.00
_cell.angle_beta   90.00
_cell.angle_gamma   90.00
#
_symmetry.space_group_name_H-M   'P 1'
#
loop_
_entity.id
_entity.type
_entity.pdbx_description
1 polymer ?
#
loop_
_entity_poly.entity_id
_entity_poly.type
_entity_poly.pdbx_seq_one_letter_code
_entity_poly.pdbx_strand_id
1 'polypeptide(L)'
;MNSFSRIVISLVLPIASVGGTLITPVGGAEPPVIFAGETLFNEIRPSESGLDFVNPLLPDDPRNYLYPFGYACGGVNIGDLDGDGRPDIFCVGGPVANGLYLQVGGEDEVRFERVPDGLVDGADAWGTGASLVDIDGDGDLDIHVCNYDAPNHLFINRSTPGKPAFTEEAAQHGLDLRDASIISSFADVDNDGDLDAYIGCNRYVPPKGLPLEAPGRYDAETQSMVMFPKYERYFRAWRKADGNFEADSYGRDDHFYLNTGPGPDGRPRFVDVTAEAGIDGAGHALAATWIDHDRDGLVDLHIANDFEDPDRFYRNLGPGPDGIVRFEDVIADVLPYTTWSSMGADVADLDADGRLDLMVADMSATTHFKSKVNMGEMGGRQREILESGWPRQAMRNMVYLDTGLGSYREAAFMSGLSSSDWTWAVKLADFDHDGRPDVLLTNGMSRNYTDSDRPFSGRQRYGRTQWDHFRNDPPLLERNMAFRNAGDLRFEDVGARWGLDKYGMSYAAAYGDIDLDGDLDVIVANLNEPVSIYRNDTDGHWLKVRLRGRNGNTHGAGAIVAVETASHGTLIRHASPWRGWASTDDSDLHFGLGDDVEVASIQVTWPGNRVQRLGPVAADQTIEIAEPEEADSPAPAEPTMFMAAAEGVGPGFVHDEKPYDDYRMQPLLPGKLSAFGPCMAWHDVDGDGRSDVFVGGAWDQSGELWLGGEDGRFTRVDVPAFRSDKASEDSAAIWFDADGDGDRDLLVTSGSSEFFERDRRLRNRLYLNRGVVDGTIAFEKAPSGSLGGLAFNSHAVDASDFDGDGDLDLFIGSRSVPGRYPDTPASHLLRNDSSNGEIRFVDVTAELAPGLGEVGLVTGASWVDADGDGKEDLVVACEWGPISIWRNEEGRLNDVTKASGLGSVRGWWYGVVPGDVDGDGDLDLVGLNVGLNTKYGEANSTSPAVLYFGDMDRSGRPNLIEAKCKSDSMLPVRGRSCSSGAMPFIRKDFESFRDFASADLTGIYGESNLSKAQRFEADGFESGIWINVSEPGRPSFEFRPFPRIVQIAPCYDAAIADLDGDGFTDIVLAQNHDHREPETGLWRGGVGQLLRGTGNGGLEPVHPSRSGIVLRGDGTGVEAVDVDGDGDLDLVATMNGDAVRTFLNPGS
;
A
#
# COMPACT_ATOMS: atom_id res chain seq x y z
N MET A 1 -2.44 -25.99 48.77
CA MET A 1 -1.35 -25.82 49.76
C MET A 1 -0.04 -25.87 49.01
N ASN A 2 0.73 -24.76 49.05
CA ASN A 2 2.20 -24.58 48.89
C ASN A 2 3.00 -25.60 48.06
N SER A 3 3.97 -25.27 47.21
CA SER A 3 4.70 -24.05 46.88
C SER A 3 5.77 -24.50 45.86
N PHE A 4 6.01 -23.77 44.77
CA PHE A 4 7.29 -23.87 44.06
C PHE A 4 7.74 -22.46 43.66
N SER A 5 8.75 -21.97 44.38
CA SER A 5 9.41 -20.68 44.17
C SER A 5 10.39 -20.77 42.99
N ARG A 6 10.29 -19.83 42.06
CA ARG A 6 11.37 -19.50 41.10
C ARG A 6 12.35 -18.54 41.78
N ILE A 7 13.64 -18.86 41.68
CA ILE A 7 14.75 -18.01 42.12
C ILE A 7 15.14 -17.11 40.93
N VAL A 8 15.04 -15.80 41.12
CA VAL A 8 15.61 -14.78 40.24
C VAL A 8 16.96 -14.39 40.83
N ILE A 9 18.05 -14.55 40.08
CA ILE A 9 19.38 -14.04 40.44
C ILE A 9 19.54 -12.68 39.74
N SER A 10 19.42 -11.58 40.48
CA SER A 10 19.90 -10.27 40.06
C SER A 10 21.40 -10.18 40.37
N LEU A 11 22.23 -10.07 39.33
CA LEU A 11 23.63 -9.67 39.45
C LEU A 11 23.72 -8.16 39.20
N VAL A 12 23.89 -7.39 40.27
CA VAL A 12 24.22 -5.96 40.23
C VAL A 12 25.73 -5.84 40.14
N LEU A 13 26.25 -5.41 38.99
CA LEU A 13 27.64 -4.93 38.86
C LEU A 13 27.70 -3.41 39.10
N PRO A 14 28.76 -2.88 39.73
CA PRO A 14 28.86 -1.47 40.06
C PRO A 14 29.28 -0.65 38.83
N ILE A 15 28.46 0.33 38.46
CA ILE A 15 28.75 1.33 37.42
C ILE A 15 29.91 2.22 37.90
N ALA A 16 31.01 2.21 37.17
CA ALA A 16 32.05 3.24 37.26
C ALA A 16 31.53 4.50 36.57
N SER A 17 31.54 5.63 37.29
CA SER A 17 31.08 6.92 36.79
C SER A 17 32.01 7.46 35.71
N VAL A 18 31.55 7.49 34.47
CA VAL A 18 32.03 8.44 33.45
C VAL A 18 30.94 9.50 33.31
N GLY A 19 31.31 10.75 33.53
CA GLY A 19 30.40 11.89 33.52
C GLY A 19 29.87 12.17 32.11
N GLY A 20 28.70 11.63 31.81
CA GLY A 20 27.81 12.07 30.74
C GLY A 20 26.43 12.26 31.35
N THR A 21 25.81 13.42 31.12
CA THR A 21 24.46 13.72 31.58
C THR A 21 23.50 12.74 30.90
N LEU A 22 23.00 11.74 31.62
CA LEU A 22 21.88 10.91 31.17
C LEU A 22 20.67 11.80 31.00
N ILE A 23 20.38 12.18 29.75
CA ILE A 23 19.12 12.80 29.36
C ILE A 23 18.07 11.69 29.53
N THR A 24 17.24 11.79 30.55
CA THR A 24 15.98 11.03 30.58
C THR A 24 15.15 11.49 29.37
N PRO A 25 14.69 10.58 28.49
CA PRO A 25 13.90 10.97 27.34
C PRO A 25 12.60 11.61 27.84
N VAL A 26 12.45 12.91 27.59
CA VAL A 26 11.19 13.62 27.79
C VAL A 26 10.38 13.36 26.53
N GLY A 27 9.50 12.35 26.52
CA GLY A 27 8.54 12.19 25.43
C GLY A 27 8.26 10.79 24.88
N GLY A 28 8.35 9.71 25.68
CA GLY A 28 7.88 8.40 25.24
C GLY A 28 8.65 7.76 24.08
N ALA A 29 9.83 8.30 23.73
CA ALA A 29 10.78 7.61 22.87
C ALA A 29 11.32 6.38 23.61
N GLU A 30 11.22 5.21 22.99
CA GLU A 30 11.98 4.05 23.45
C GLU A 30 13.46 4.35 23.19
N PRO A 31 14.33 4.36 24.23
CA PRO A 31 15.77 4.49 24.02
C PRO A 31 16.27 3.31 23.17
N PRO A 32 17.44 3.44 22.51
CA PRO A 32 18.03 2.35 21.73
C PRO A 32 18.05 1.06 22.54
N VAL A 33 17.67 -0.04 21.90
CA VAL A 33 17.63 -1.35 22.55
C VAL A 33 19.07 -1.79 22.75
N ILE A 34 19.50 -1.89 24.01
CA ILE A 34 20.86 -2.35 24.30
C ILE A 34 20.96 -3.83 23.93
N PHE A 35 21.45 -4.10 22.73
CA PHE A 35 21.85 -5.44 22.31
C PHE A 35 23.20 -5.79 22.93
N ALA A 36 23.32 -7.01 23.46
CA ALA A 36 24.49 -7.46 24.21
C ALA A 36 25.40 -8.42 23.41
N GLY A 37 25.16 -8.57 22.10
CA GLY A 37 25.97 -9.38 21.18
C GLY A 37 26.80 -8.53 20.22
N GLU A 38 27.55 -9.21 19.35
CA GLU A 38 28.23 -8.58 18.20
C GLU A 38 27.18 -8.12 17.18
N THR A 39 27.39 -6.94 16.61
CA THR A 39 26.53 -6.33 15.59
C THR A 39 27.11 -6.58 14.20
N LEU A 40 26.23 -6.65 13.20
CA LEU A 40 26.64 -6.80 11.80
C LEU A 40 27.46 -5.58 11.33
N PHE A 41 26.96 -4.38 11.58
CA PHE A 41 27.67 -3.14 11.30
C PHE A 41 28.39 -2.60 12.53
N ASN A 42 29.53 -1.97 12.28
CA ASN A 42 30.35 -1.30 13.27
C ASN A 42 30.60 0.17 12.88
N GLU A 43 30.14 1.12 13.71
CA GLU A 43 30.37 2.55 13.45
C GLU A 43 31.87 2.90 13.61
N ILE A 44 32.48 3.43 12.55
CA ILE A 44 33.85 3.94 12.57
C ILE A 44 33.85 5.39 13.03
N ARG A 45 34.70 5.71 14.00
CA ARG A 45 34.74 7.08 14.54
C ARG A 45 35.38 8.05 13.54
N PRO A 46 34.93 9.32 13.49
CA PRO A 46 35.58 10.36 12.68
C PRO A 46 37.10 10.53 12.95
N SER A 47 37.55 10.28 14.18
CA SER A 47 38.99 10.33 14.51
C SER A 47 39.81 9.18 13.96
N GLU A 48 39.14 8.10 13.55
CA GLU A 48 39.74 6.88 13.00
C GLU A 48 39.66 6.93 11.47
N SER A 49 38.49 7.25 10.90
CA SER A 49 38.29 7.38 9.46
C SER A 49 38.80 8.69 8.87
N GLY A 50 38.84 9.79 9.61
CA GLY A 50 39.15 11.12 9.04
C GLY A 50 37.96 11.82 8.36
N LEU A 51 36.79 11.18 8.26
CA LEU A 51 35.56 11.80 7.79
C LEU A 51 34.90 12.59 8.94
N ASP A 52 35.18 13.89 9.00
CA ASP A 52 34.79 14.79 10.10
C ASP A 52 33.76 15.87 9.69
N PHE A 53 33.14 15.71 8.53
CA PHE A 53 32.18 16.67 7.99
C PHE A 53 30.96 16.83 8.89
N VAL A 54 30.56 18.07 9.17
CA VAL A 54 29.38 18.40 9.98
C VAL A 54 28.53 19.41 9.22
N ASN A 55 27.23 19.12 9.07
CA ASN A 55 26.22 20.12 8.71
C ASN A 55 25.67 20.77 9.99
N PRO A 56 26.08 21.99 10.38
CA PRO A 56 25.72 22.55 11.68
C PRO A 56 24.29 23.11 11.69
N LEU A 57 23.65 23.04 12.85
CA LEU A 57 22.43 23.80 13.13
C LEU A 57 22.84 25.20 13.61
N LEU A 58 22.59 26.24 12.82
CA LEU A 58 22.94 27.64 13.09
C LEU A 58 21.68 28.49 13.37
N PRO A 59 21.23 28.62 14.65
CA PRO A 59 19.94 29.25 14.96
C PRO A 59 19.82 30.72 14.58
N ASP A 60 20.95 31.41 14.43
CA ASP A 60 21.02 32.85 14.16
C ASP A 60 21.40 33.17 12.70
N ASP A 61 21.52 32.14 11.84
CA ASP A 61 21.69 32.32 10.40
C ASP A 61 20.44 33.02 9.81
N PRO A 62 20.58 33.98 8.89
CA PRO A 62 19.45 34.64 8.25
C PRO A 62 18.53 33.69 7.46
N ARG A 63 19.01 32.49 7.09
CA ARG A 63 18.29 31.42 6.40
C ARG A 63 17.81 30.31 7.32
N ASN A 64 17.80 30.52 8.64
CA ASN A 64 17.33 29.53 9.63
C ASN A 64 15.87 29.04 9.42
N TYR A 65 15.09 29.75 8.61
CA TYR A 65 13.74 29.36 8.20
C TYR A 65 13.72 28.10 7.33
N LEU A 66 14.86 27.60 6.86
CA LEU A 66 15.01 26.38 6.08
C LEU A 66 15.04 25.08 6.92
N TYR A 67 15.46 25.15 8.18
CA TYR A 67 15.57 23.99 9.07
C TYR A 67 14.27 23.19 9.35
N PRO A 68 13.05 23.75 9.21
CA PRO A 68 11.81 22.99 9.30
C PRO A 68 11.47 22.10 8.10
N PHE A 69 12.27 22.10 7.03
CA PHE A 69 11.95 21.43 5.77
C PHE A 69 13.12 20.59 5.27
N GLY A 70 12.99 19.98 4.09
CA GLY A 70 14.04 19.18 3.43
C GLY A 70 15.36 19.93 3.10
N TYR A 71 15.47 21.20 3.47
CA TYR A 71 16.69 22.00 3.32
C TYR A 71 17.60 21.95 4.55
N ALA A 72 17.21 21.24 5.61
CA ALA A 72 17.87 21.32 6.91
C ALA A 72 19.28 20.70 6.92
N CYS A 73 19.49 19.63 6.16
CA CYS A 73 20.76 18.92 6.03
C CYS A 73 21.03 18.65 4.55
N GLY A 74 22.31 18.59 4.17
CA GLY A 74 22.71 18.18 2.83
C GLY A 74 22.85 16.66 2.68
N GLY A 75 22.86 16.19 1.43
CA GLY A 75 23.12 14.81 1.02
C GLY A 75 24.55 14.32 1.23
N VAL A 76 24.74 13.00 1.11
CA VAL A 76 26.04 12.31 1.13
C VAL A 76 26.13 11.34 -0.03
N ASN A 77 27.30 11.23 -0.67
CA ASN A 77 27.44 10.56 -1.96
C ASN A 77 28.72 9.74 -1.99
N ILE A 78 28.67 8.56 -2.64
CA ILE A 78 29.77 7.61 -2.76
C ILE A 78 30.11 7.43 -4.25
N GLY A 79 31.39 7.58 -4.63
CA GLY A 79 31.87 7.29 -5.97
C GLY A 79 33.37 7.56 -6.13
N ASP A 80 34.02 6.94 -7.12
CA ASP A 80 35.43 7.21 -7.43
C ASP A 80 35.57 8.58 -8.11
N LEU A 81 36.05 9.58 -7.36
CA LEU A 81 36.07 10.99 -7.79
C LEU A 81 37.48 11.46 -8.18
N ASP A 82 38.51 10.66 -7.92
CA ASP A 82 39.88 10.95 -8.36
C ASP A 82 40.46 9.95 -9.38
N GLY A 83 39.71 8.90 -9.73
CA GLY A 83 39.99 7.95 -10.80
C GLY A 83 40.98 6.86 -10.40
N ASP A 84 41.08 6.53 -9.11
CA ASP A 84 42.04 5.55 -8.60
C ASP A 84 41.44 4.19 -8.22
N GLY A 85 40.13 4.04 -8.47
CA GLY A 85 39.36 2.81 -8.27
C GLY A 85 38.83 2.63 -6.86
N ARG A 86 39.03 3.59 -5.94
CA ARG A 86 38.50 3.53 -4.57
C ARG A 86 37.32 4.50 -4.41
N PRO A 87 36.26 4.14 -3.67
CA PRO A 87 35.12 5.04 -3.47
C PRO A 87 35.47 6.23 -2.56
N ASP A 88 35.30 7.45 -3.09
CA ASP A 88 35.44 8.71 -2.37
C ASP A 88 34.08 9.23 -1.88
N ILE A 89 34.10 10.15 -0.92
CA ILE A 89 32.89 10.71 -0.30
C ILE A 89 32.74 12.19 -0.61
N PHE A 90 31.56 12.55 -1.14
CA PHE A 90 31.15 13.94 -1.31
C PHE A 90 29.95 14.28 -0.42
N CYS A 91 30.15 15.25 0.48
CA CYS A 91 29.14 15.75 1.40
C CYS A 91 28.65 17.14 0.98
N VAL A 92 27.34 17.30 0.87
CA VAL A 92 26.72 18.59 0.53
C VAL A 92 26.58 19.46 1.78
N GLY A 93 27.05 20.71 1.68
CA GLY A 93 26.97 21.69 2.74
C GLY A 93 25.77 22.62 2.59
N GLY A 94 24.92 22.68 3.63
CA GLY A 94 23.83 23.64 3.68
C GLY A 94 24.33 25.03 4.07
N PRO A 95 24.55 25.30 5.37
CA PRO A 95 25.11 26.58 5.83
C PRO A 95 26.64 26.67 5.73
N VAL A 96 27.31 25.63 5.24
CA VAL A 96 28.77 25.50 5.16
C VAL A 96 29.19 25.06 3.75
N ALA A 97 30.47 25.17 3.43
CA ALA A 97 31.00 24.65 2.16
C ALA A 97 30.84 23.12 2.06
N ASN A 98 30.69 22.62 0.83
CA ASN A 98 30.73 21.19 0.56
C ASN A 98 32.06 20.55 0.98
N GLY A 99 32.07 19.25 1.24
CA GLY A 99 33.26 18.48 1.60
C GLY A 99 33.53 17.33 0.64
N LEU A 100 34.72 17.32 0.02
CA LEU A 100 35.24 16.18 -0.74
C LEU A 100 36.30 15.46 0.10
N TYR A 101 36.18 14.15 0.21
CA TYR A 101 37.02 13.28 1.04
C TYR A 101 37.49 12.10 0.21
N LEU A 102 38.80 11.99 0.01
CA LEU A 102 39.38 10.91 -0.80
C LEU A 102 39.68 9.69 0.06
N GLN A 103 39.36 8.49 -0.42
CA GLN A 103 39.70 7.23 0.24
C GLN A 103 41.19 6.94 0.05
N VAL A 104 41.94 7.03 1.14
CA VAL A 104 43.41 6.83 1.17
C VAL A 104 43.83 5.57 1.94
N GLY A 105 42.87 4.84 2.52
CA GLY A 105 43.11 3.56 3.16
C GLY A 105 43.56 2.48 2.17
N GLY A 106 44.16 1.41 2.71
CA GLY A 106 44.40 0.18 1.94
C GLY A 106 43.12 -0.68 1.81
N GLU A 107 43.26 -1.87 1.22
CA GLU A 107 42.24 -2.92 1.30
C GLU A 107 41.88 -3.18 2.78
N ASP A 108 40.58 -3.31 3.07
CA ASP A 108 40.02 -3.53 4.41
C ASP A 108 40.29 -2.36 5.41
N GLU A 109 40.65 -1.15 4.93
CA GLU A 109 40.85 0.05 5.76
C GLU A 109 40.03 1.24 5.25
N VAL A 110 39.01 1.62 6.02
CA VAL A 110 38.24 2.84 5.78
C VAL A 110 38.97 4.08 6.32
N ARG A 111 39.59 4.88 5.44
CA ARG A 111 40.29 6.11 5.83
C ARG A 111 40.31 7.20 4.77
N PHE A 112 39.82 8.37 5.13
CA PHE A 112 39.67 9.51 4.25
C PHE A 112 40.63 10.67 4.54
N GLU A 113 40.98 11.40 3.48
CA GLU A 113 41.61 12.71 3.55
C GLU A 113 40.73 13.78 2.91
N ARG A 114 40.41 14.83 3.68
CA ARG A 114 39.63 15.98 3.20
C ARG A 114 40.43 16.78 2.18
N VAL A 115 39.86 16.99 0.99
CA VAL A 115 40.38 17.92 -0.01
C VAL A 115 40.18 19.36 0.48
N PRO A 116 41.19 20.25 0.37
CA PRO A 116 41.04 21.65 0.77
C PRO A 116 39.90 22.38 0.03
N ASP A 117 39.22 23.28 0.73
CA ASP A 117 38.16 24.12 0.14
C ASP A 117 38.66 24.92 -1.07
N GLY A 118 37.75 25.25 -1.99
CA GLY A 118 38.02 26.02 -3.20
C GLY A 118 38.02 25.22 -4.50
N LEU A 119 37.83 23.89 -4.43
CA LEU A 119 37.68 23.04 -5.62
C LEU A 119 36.20 22.79 -5.97
N VAL A 120 35.40 22.41 -4.96
CA VAL A 120 33.97 22.03 -5.10
C VAL A 120 33.09 22.63 -3.99
N ASP A 121 33.54 23.73 -3.38
CA ASP A 121 32.99 24.28 -2.13
C ASP A 121 31.56 24.84 -2.23
N GLY A 122 31.07 25.14 -3.44
CA GLY A 122 29.72 25.63 -3.67
C GLY A 122 29.50 27.11 -3.30
N ALA A 123 30.59 27.87 -3.11
CA ALA A 123 30.54 29.29 -2.73
C ALA A 123 29.61 29.60 -1.52
N ASP A 124 28.73 30.61 -1.61
CA ASP A 124 27.78 31.01 -0.55
C ASP A 124 26.39 30.35 -0.69
N ALA A 125 26.24 29.41 -1.64
CA ALA A 125 24.98 28.71 -1.90
C ALA A 125 24.59 27.83 -0.71
N TRP A 126 23.29 27.56 -0.56
CA TRP A 126 22.80 26.59 0.41
C TRP A 126 22.51 25.29 -0.34
N GLY A 127 23.45 24.34 -0.27
CA GLY A 127 23.34 23.05 -0.94
C GLY A 127 22.31 22.14 -0.28
N THR A 128 21.69 21.27 -1.09
CA THR A 128 20.66 20.32 -0.64
C THR A 128 21.05 18.89 -0.94
N GLY A 129 21.11 18.51 -2.21
CA GLY A 129 21.44 17.17 -2.68
C GLY A 129 22.46 17.22 -3.80
N ALA A 130 23.08 16.08 -4.08
CA ALA A 130 23.97 15.95 -5.22
C ALA A 130 23.76 14.63 -5.94
N SER A 131 24.14 14.61 -7.21
CA SER A 131 24.20 13.42 -8.05
C SER A 131 25.63 13.27 -8.56
N LEU A 132 26.21 12.10 -8.37
CA LEU A 132 27.45 11.72 -9.06
C LEU A 132 27.07 11.09 -10.40
N VAL A 133 27.55 11.65 -11.50
CA VAL A 133 27.14 11.27 -12.85
C VAL A 133 28.23 11.64 -13.85
N ASP A 134 28.52 10.79 -14.83
CA ASP A 134 29.39 11.15 -15.96
C ASP A 134 28.53 11.88 -17.01
N ILE A 135 28.52 13.22 -16.99
CA ILE A 135 27.68 14.03 -17.89
C ILE A 135 28.36 14.24 -19.24
N ASP A 136 29.70 14.29 -19.29
CA ASP A 136 30.44 14.56 -20.53
C ASP A 136 30.95 13.31 -21.26
N GLY A 137 30.65 12.12 -20.71
CA GLY A 137 30.87 10.81 -21.33
C GLY A 137 32.34 10.41 -21.39
N ASP A 138 33.17 10.95 -20.50
CA ASP A 138 34.62 10.71 -20.49
C ASP A 138 35.05 9.53 -19.60
N GLY A 139 34.11 8.96 -18.85
CA GLY A 139 34.26 7.80 -17.98
C GLY A 139 34.50 8.16 -16.51
N ASP A 140 34.70 9.44 -16.18
CA ASP A 140 34.88 9.92 -14.81
C ASP A 140 33.56 10.49 -14.25
N LEU A 141 33.29 10.32 -12.95
CA LEU A 141 32.08 10.87 -12.33
C LEU A 141 32.22 12.38 -12.08
N ASP A 142 31.29 13.17 -12.63
CA ASP A 142 31.07 14.59 -12.31
C ASP A 142 30.17 14.76 -11.08
N ILE A 143 30.12 15.98 -10.52
CA ILE A 143 29.29 16.31 -9.36
C ILE A 143 28.28 17.38 -9.72
N HIS A 144 27.00 17.03 -9.82
CA HIS A 144 25.89 17.99 -9.94
C HIS A 144 25.29 18.27 -8.56
N VAL A 145 25.25 19.53 -8.12
CA VAL A 145 24.77 19.96 -6.80
C VAL A 145 23.54 20.85 -6.93
N CYS A 146 22.46 20.44 -6.27
CA CYS A 146 21.24 21.22 -6.13
C CYS A 146 21.37 22.28 -5.03
N ASN A 147 20.91 23.50 -5.31
CA ASN A 147 21.00 24.64 -4.39
C ASN A 147 19.64 25.34 -4.20
N TYR A 148 19.44 25.92 -3.00
CA TYR A 148 18.24 26.72 -2.69
C TYR A 148 18.42 28.22 -3.03
N ASP A 149 17.56 28.76 -3.90
CA ASP A 149 17.53 30.17 -4.37
C ASP A 149 18.90 30.67 -4.89
N ALA A 150 19.72 29.75 -5.39
CA ALA A 150 21.01 29.98 -6.03
C ALA A 150 21.15 29.04 -7.25
N PRO A 151 21.97 29.39 -8.25
CA PRO A 151 22.23 28.49 -9.36
C PRO A 151 22.75 27.14 -8.86
N ASN A 152 22.23 26.04 -9.41
CA ASN A 152 22.84 24.72 -9.25
C ASN A 152 24.29 24.72 -9.80
N HIS A 153 25.13 23.85 -9.28
CA HIS A 153 26.53 23.71 -9.71
C HIS A 153 26.75 22.38 -10.42
N LEU A 154 27.65 22.36 -11.40
CA LEU A 154 28.11 21.16 -12.08
C LEU A 154 29.63 21.19 -12.11
N PHE A 155 30.27 20.39 -11.27
CA PHE A 155 31.71 20.26 -11.21
C PHE A 155 32.16 19.14 -12.13
N ILE A 156 32.65 19.51 -13.30
CA ILE A 156 33.19 18.56 -14.27
C ILE A 156 34.52 18.01 -13.79
N ASN A 157 34.63 16.70 -13.75
CA ASN A 157 35.80 15.97 -13.30
C ASN A 157 36.90 16.04 -14.36
N ARG A 158 38.09 16.44 -13.93
CA ARG A 158 39.31 16.54 -14.74
C ARG A 158 40.48 15.90 -13.98
N SER A 159 40.15 15.03 -13.04
CA SER A 159 41.09 14.41 -12.12
C SER A 159 42.05 13.51 -12.88
N THR A 160 43.14 13.18 -12.20
CA THR A 160 44.00 12.06 -12.59
C THR A 160 44.20 11.23 -11.33
N PRO A 161 44.45 9.92 -11.42
CA PRO A 161 44.47 9.02 -10.26
C PRO A 161 45.22 9.63 -9.05
N GLY A 162 44.52 9.79 -7.92
CA GLY A 162 45.06 10.36 -6.68
C GLY A 162 45.23 11.90 -6.67
N LYS A 163 44.66 12.62 -7.64
CA LYS A 163 44.76 14.08 -7.78
C LYS A 163 43.43 14.67 -8.24
N PRO A 164 42.58 15.10 -7.30
CA PRO A 164 41.29 15.67 -7.62
C PRO A 164 41.45 17.00 -8.36
N ALA A 165 40.74 17.16 -9.46
CA ALA A 165 40.66 18.40 -10.21
C ALA A 165 39.26 18.54 -10.81
N PHE A 166 38.57 19.63 -10.48
CA PHE A 166 37.21 19.89 -10.94
C PHE A 166 37.10 21.30 -11.52
N THR A 167 36.16 21.48 -12.46
CA THR A 167 35.80 22.79 -13.01
C THR A 167 34.29 22.98 -12.93
N GLU A 168 33.82 24.09 -12.34
CA GLU A 168 32.40 24.44 -12.32
C GLU A 168 31.96 24.92 -13.71
N GLU A 169 30.98 24.24 -14.31
CA GLU A 169 30.52 24.47 -15.68
C GLU A 169 28.99 24.44 -15.88
N ALA A 170 28.16 24.58 -14.83
CA ALA A 170 26.70 24.42 -14.94
C ALA A 170 26.07 25.31 -16.01
N ALA A 171 26.45 26.60 -16.05
CA ALA A 171 25.91 27.55 -17.02
C ALA A 171 26.35 27.23 -18.45
N GLN A 172 27.50 26.60 -18.63
CA GLN A 172 28.03 26.18 -19.91
C GLN A 172 27.29 24.95 -20.43
N HIS A 173 26.71 24.12 -19.56
CA HIS A 173 25.88 22.96 -19.95
C HIS A 173 24.38 23.28 -19.99
N GLY A 174 23.93 24.35 -19.33
CA GLY A 174 22.51 24.74 -19.24
C GLY A 174 21.82 24.25 -17.96
N LEU A 175 22.59 23.79 -16.98
CA LEU A 175 22.11 23.21 -15.71
C LEU A 175 22.27 24.17 -14.52
N ASP A 176 22.50 25.47 -14.74
CA ASP A 176 22.61 26.49 -13.68
C ASP A 176 21.25 26.97 -13.16
N LEU A 177 20.27 26.06 -13.05
CA LEU A 177 18.92 26.37 -12.59
C LEU A 177 18.96 27.08 -11.24
N ARG A 178 18.27 28.21 -11.16
CA ARG A 178 18.06 28.95 -9.90
C ARG A 178 16.63 28.79 -9.45
N ASP A 179 16.38 27.76 -8.66
CA ASP A 179 15.10 27.56 -7.99
C ASP A 179 15.27 27.03 -6.55
N ALA A 180 14.24 26.44 -5.97
CA ALA A 180 14.26 25.76 -4.68
C ALA A 180 14.59 24.26 -4.86
N SER A 181 15.64 23.98 -5.65
CA SER A 181 16.11 22.63 -6.01
C SER A 181 16.40 21.79 -4.75
N ILE A 182 16.02 20.52 -4.78
CA ILE A 182 16.30 19.55 -3.70
C ILE A 182 17.16 18.40 -4.24
N ILE A 183 16.74 17.79 -5.35
CA ILE A 183 17.32 16.59 -5.92
C ILE A 183 17.53 16.75 -7.43
N SER A 184 18.52 16.04 -7.95
CA SER A 184 18.67 15.76 -9.38
C SER A 184 18.72 14.25 -9.59
N SER A 185 18.21 13.79 -10.72
CA SER A 185 18.25 12.38 -11.13
C SER A 185 18.38 12.32 -12.65
N PHE A 186 19.04 11.30 -13.16
CA PHE A 186 19.41 11.20 -14.58
C PHE A 186 18.94 9.88 -15.18
N ALA A 187 18.67 9.88 -16.48
CA ALA A 187 18.30 8.69 -17.25
C ALA A 187 18.47 8.96 -18.75
N ASP A 188 18.69 7.92 -19.54
CA ASP A 188 18.62 7.97 -21.01
C ASP A 188 17.16 7.71 -21.41
N VAL A 189 16.37 8.78 -21.61
CA VAL A 189 14.90 8.64 -21.74
C VAL A 189 14.42 8.47 -23.18
N ASP A 190 15.26 8.75 -24.18
CA ASP A 190 14.97 8.51 -25.60
C ASP A 190 15.82 7.40 -26.22
N ASN A 191 16.64 6.71 -25.42
CA ASN A 191 17.53 5.62 -25.81
C ASN A 191 18.55 6.06 -26.87
N ASP A 192 19.00 7.31 -26.84
CA ASP A 192 20.05 7.82 -27.73
C ASP A 192 21.48 7.60 -27.18
N GLY A 193 21.57 7.20 -25.92
CA GLY A 193 22.80 6.87 -25.22
C GLY A 193 23.41 8.05 -24.46
N ASP A 194 22.80 9.23 -24.44
CA ASP A 194 23.19 10.35 -23.60
C ASP A 194 22.23 10.48 -22.40
N LEU A 195 22.72 10.91 -21.24
CA LEU A 195 21.88 11.05 -20.04
C LEU A 195 21.16 12.41 -20.03
N ASP A 196 19.85 12.36 -19.81
CA ASP A 196 18.95 13.49 -19.55
C ASP A 196 18.83 13.78 -18.05
N ALA A 197 18.38 14.99 -17.70
CA ALA A 197 18.33 15.43 -16.32
C ALA A 197 16.92 15.82 -15.87
N TYR A 198 16.49 15.26 -14.75
CA TYR A 198 15.33 15.72 -14.00
C TYR A 198 15.79 16.40 -12.70
N ILE A 199 15.23 17.58 -12.40
CA ILE A 199 15.54 18.37 -11.21
C ILE A 199 14.24 18.63 -10.43
N GLY A 200 14.14 17.98 -9.26
CA GLY A 200 13.01 18.12 -8.36
C GLY A 200 13.14 19.37 -7.47
N CYS A 201 12.08 20.14 -7.38
CA CYS A 201 12.00 21.38 -6.62
C CYS A 201 10.90 21.29 -5.55
N ASN A 202 11.12 21.91 -4.38
CA ASN A 202 10.16 21.81 -3.27
C ASN A 202 9.39 23.11 -3.05
N ARG A 203 9.93 24.08 -2.31
CA ARG A 203 9.24 25.37 -2.09
C ARG A 203 10.20 26.50 -1.78
N TYR A 204 9.87 27.70 -2.24
CA TYR A 204 10.44 28.90 -1.64
C TYR A 204 9.85 29.12 -0.24
N VAL A 205 10.70 29.05 0.78
CA VAL A 205 10.27 29.27 2.16
C VAL A 205 10.26 30.78 2.45
N PRO A 206 9.13 31.37 2.88
CA PRO A 206 9.05 32.79 3.14
C PRO A 206 9.84 33.15 4.43
N PRO A 207 10.86 34.03 4.34
CA PRO A 207 11.76 34.32 5.47
C PRO A 207 11.09 35.03 6.65
N LYS A 208 9.81 35.40 6.53
CA LYS A 208 9.02 36.11 7.55
C LYS A 208 7.64 35.48 7.80
N GLY A 209 7.43 34.25 7.36
CA GLY A 209 6.12 33.59 7.42
C GLY A 209 5.06 34.25 6.53
N LEU A 210 3.78 33.99 6.82
CA LEU A 210 2.66 34.57 6.05
C LEU A 210 2.65 36.10 6.17
N PRO A 211 2.26 36.82 5.09
CA PRO A 211 2.27 38.27 5.07
C PRO A 211 1.13 38.85 5.91
N LEU A 212 1.43 39.91 6.69
CA LEU A 212 0.43 40.66 7.49
C LEU A 212 -0.58 41.44 6.64
N GLU A 213 -0.25 41.67 5.37
CA GLU A 213 -1.10 42.33 4.38
C GLU A 213 -1.63 41.32 3.36
N ALA A 214 -2.70 41.69 2.63
CA ALA A 214 -3.20 40.85 1.56
C ALA A 214 -2.10 40.62 0.51
N PRO A 215 -1.79 39.36 0.15
CA PRO A 215 -0.66 39.07 -0.74
C PRO A 215 -0.98 39.31 -2.21
N GLY A 216 -2.23 39.71 -2.52
CA GLY A 216 -2.69 40.03 -3.86
C GLY A 216 -3.95 40.88 -3.83
N ARG A 217 -4.53 41.08 -5.00
CA ARG A 217 -5.82 41.76 -5.20
C ARG A 217 -6.83 40.78 -5.79
N TYR A 218 -8.07 40.85 -5.33
CA TYR A 218 -9.16 40.09 -5.93
C TYR A 218 -9.55 40.71 -7.26
N ASP A 219 -9.55 39.92 -8.31
CA ASP A 219 -10.10 40.26 -9.61
C ASP A 219 -11.55 39.75 -9.68
N ALA A 220 -12.50 40.68 -9.81
CA ALA A 220 -13.91 40.36 -9.84
C ALA A 220 -14.36 39.77 -11.19
N GLU A 221 -13.59 39.98 -12.26
CA GLU A 221 -13.91 39.46 -13.59
C GLU A 221 -13.49 37.98 -13.71
N THR A 222 -12.30 37.64 -13.23
CA THR A 222 -11.79 36.24 -13.23
C THR A 222 -12.18 35.47 -11.96
N GLN A 223 -12.77 36.15 -10.98
CA GLN A 223 -13.10 35.62 -9.66
C GLN A 223 -11.91 35.01 -8.89
N SER A 224 -10.69 35.43 -9.20
CA SER A 224 -9.45 34.89 -8.64
C SER A 224 -8.59 35.95 -7.95
N MET A 225 -7.62 35.51 -7.16
CA MET A 225 -6.62 36.39 -6.57
C MET A 225 -5.45 36.58 -7.52
N VAL A 226 -5.14 37.82 -7.87
CA VAL A 226 -3.93 38.20 -8.59
C VAL A 226 -2.86 38.58 -7.57
N MET A 227 -1.82 37.75 -7.47
CA MET A 227 -0.74 37.92 -6.50
C MET A 227 0.10 39.17 -6.80
N PHE A 228 0.63 39.82 -5.76
CA PHE A 228 1.64 40.86 -5.95
C PHE A 228 3.00 40.20 -6.27
N PRO A 229 3.83 40.79 -7.16
CA PRO A 229 5.07 40.16 -7.61
C PRO A 229 6.02 39.71 -6.50
N LYS A 230 6.08 40.43 -5.38
CA LYS A 230 6.92 40.07 -4.22
C LYS A 230 6.45 38.83 -3.43
N TYR A 231 5.22 38.37 -3.67
CA TYR A 231 4.59 37.24 -3.00
C TYR A 231 4.30 36.06 -3.93
N GLU A 232 4.29 36.30 -5.24
CA GLU A 232 3.97 35.31 -6.27
C GLU A 232 4.82 34.04 -6.18
N ARG A 233 6.12 34.18 -5.89
CA ARG A 233 7.02 33.01 -5.74
C ARG A 233 6.83 32.22 -4.44
N TYR A 234 6.14 32.79 -3.44
CA TYR A 234 6.04 32.20 -2.09
C TYR A 234 4.65 31.65 -1.77
N PHE A 235 3.60 32.23 -2.36
CA PHE A 235 2.24 32.00 -1.90
C PHE A 235 1.25 31.84 -3.04
N ARG A 236 0.24 31.00 -2.82
CA ARG A 236 -1.07 31.09 -3.46
C ARG A 236 -2.05 31.74 -2.48
N ALA A 237 -3.08 32.39 -2.99
CA ALA A 237 -4.11 33.00 -2.15
C ALA A 237 -5.50 32.85 -2.76
N TRP A 238 -6.52 32.80 -1.92
CA TRP A 238 -7.92 32.75 -2.34
C TRP A 238 -8.79 33.58 -1.40
N ARG A 239 -9.99 33.90 -1.86
CA ARG A 239 -10.96 34.68 -1.09
C ARG A 239 -11.90 33.73 -0.36
N LYS A 240 -11.99 33.85 0.96
CA LYS A 240 -12.95 33.13 1.80
C LYS A 240 -14.36 33.67 1.61
N ALA A 241 -15.36 32.86 2.00
CA ALA A 241 -16.78 33.22 1.93
C ALA A 241 -17.13 34.45 2.79
N ASP A 242 -16.38 34.72 3.86
CA ASP A 242 -16.52 35.91 4.71
C ASP A 242 -15.93 37.19 4.09
N GLY A 243 -15.34 37.08 2.89
CA GLY A 243 -14.73 38.17 2.14
C GLY A 243 -13.26 38.44 2.47
N ASN A 244 -12.67 37.78 3.48
CA ASN A 244 -11.24 37.84 3.78
C ASN A 244 -10.42 36.97 2.81
N PHE A 245 -9.10 37.09 2.86
CA PHE A 245 -8.20 36.25 2.07
C PHE A 245 -7.52 35.20 2.95
N GLU A 246 -7.23 34.06 2.34
CA GLU A 246 -6.33 33.04 2.85
C GLU A 246 -5.14 32.94 1.92
N ALA A 247 -3.98 32.57 2.47
CA ALA A 247 -2.79 32.33 1.70
C ALA A 247 -2.03 31.17 2.32
N ASP A 248 -1.43 30.36 1.46
CA ASP A 248 -0.54 29.29 1.86
C ASP A 248 0.68 29.24 0.94
N SER A 249 1.78 28.67 1.45
CA SER A 249 2.90 28.25 0.60
C SER A 249 2.44 27.13 -0.33
N TYR A 250 3.09 27.01 -1.48
CA TYR A 250 2.79 25.98 -2.46
C TYR A 250 4.10 25.43 -3.05
N GLY A 251 4.00 24.24 -3.64
CA GLY A 251 5.09 23.57 -4.34
C GLY A 251 5.68 24.39 -5.49
N ARG A 252 6.85 23.99 -5.99
CA ARG A 252 7.47 24.55 -7.20
C ARG A 252 7.25 23.60 -8.37
N ASP A 253 7.35 24.14 -9.58
CA ASP A 253 7.42 23.31 -10.77
C ASP A 253 8.78 22.59 -10.77
N ASP A 254 8.80 21.32 -11.13
CA ASP A 254 10.02 20.58 -11.38
C ASP A 254 10.53 20.88 -12.80
N HIS A 255 11.77 20.49 -13.09
CA HIS A 255 12.39 20.79 -14.37
C HIS A 255 12.96 19.54 -15.03
N PHE A 256 12.68 19.38 -16.32
CA PHE A 256 13.20 18.30 -17.15
C PHE A 256 14.02 18.88 -18.31
N TYR A 257 15.24 18.37 -18.45
CA TYR A 257 16.23 18.82 -19.42
C TYR A 257 16.63 17.68 -20.33
N LEU A 258 16.42 17.88 -21.62
CA LEU A 258 16.89 16.98 -22.67
C LEU A 258 18.34 17.31 -23.02
N ASN A 259 19.20 16.30 -23.02
CA ASN A 259 20.56 16.39 -23.51
C ASN A 259 20.55 16.32 -25.04
N THR A 260 20.91 17.42 -25.69
CA THR A 260 20.91 17.53 -27.16
C THR A 260 22.25 17.15 -27.79
N GLY A 261 23.08 16.42 -27.03
CA GLY A 261 24.44 16.06 -27.38
C GLY A 261 25.41 17.26 -27.42
N PRO A 262 26.60 17.08 -28.01
CA PRO A 262 27.65 18.09 -27.97
C PRO A 262 27.33 19.32 -28.83
N GLY A 263 27.37 20.50 -28.19
CA GLY A 263 27.26 21.80 -28.84
C GLY A 263 28.52 22.20 -29.64
N PRO A 264 28.56 23.41 -30.21
CA PRO A 264 29.68 23.88 -31.04
C PRO A 264 31.04 23.94 -30.34
N ASP A 265 31.06 23.99 -29.02
CA ASP A 265 32.25 23.94 -28.17
C ASP A 265 32.64 22.52 -27.71
N GLY A 266 31.92 21.50 -28.20
CA GLY A 266 32.17 20.08 -27.94
C GLY A 266 31.61 19.57 -26.61
N ARG A 267 30.85 20.39 -25.89
CA ARG A 267 30.24 20.05 -24.58
C ARG A 267 28.78 19.65 -24.76
N PRO A 268 28.27 18.63 -24.04
CA PRO A 268 26.85 18.35 -23.95
C PRO A 268 26.00 19.59 -23.64
N ARG A 269 24.75 19.59 -24.09
CA ARG A 269 23.84 20.74 -23.97
C ARG A 269 22.48 20.29 -23.47
N PHE A 270 22.14 20.72 -22.27
CA PHE A 270 20.87 20.50 -21.62
C PHE A 270 19.91 21.64 -21.95
N VAL A 271 18.74 21.29 -22.47
CA VAL A 271 17.68 22.24 -22.81
C VAL A 271 16.45 21.92 -21.97
N ASP A 272 15.98 22.90 -21.20
CA ASP A 272 14.71 22.79 -20.47
C ASP A 272 13.58 22.59 -21.48
N VAL A 273 12.97 21.41 -21.45
CA VAL A 273 11.84 21.01 -22.28
C VAL A 273 10.66 20.60 -21.41
N THR A 274 10.61 21.04 -20.15
CA THR A 274 9.62 20.62 -19.15
C THR A 274 8.18 20.67 -19.69
N ALA A 275 7.80 21.82 -20.24
CA ALA A 275 6.45 22.03 -20.76
C ALA A 275 6.19 21.23 -22.05
N GLU A 276 7.17 21.15 -22.93
CA GLU A 276 7.10 20.38 -24.18
C GLU A 276 7.01 18.88 -23.92
N ALA A 277 7.69 18.38 -22.89
CA ALA A 277 7.72 16.99 -22.49
C ALA A 277 6.44 16.54 -21.79
N GLY A 278 5.58 17.45 -21.36
CA GLY A 278 4.35 17.12 -20.64
C GLY A 278 4.56 16.86 -19.15
N ILE A 279 5.72 17.22 -18.61
CA ILE A 279 5.96 17.25 -17.16
C ILE A 279 5.37 18.56 -16.65
N ASP A 280 4.30 18.48 -15.88
CA ASP A 280 3.59 19.64 -15.39
C ASP A 280 3.24 19.56 -13.91
N GLY A 281 2.71 20.67 -13.41
CA GLY A 281 2.22 20.78 -12.04
C GLY A 281 3.31 21.08 -11.01
N ALA A 282 2.98 22.01 -10.12
CA ALA A 282 3.81 22.28 -8.96
C ALA A 282 3.66 21.17 -7.90
N GLY A 283 4.74 20.84 -7.21
CA GLY A 283 4.75 19.84 -6.13
C GLY A 283 5.80 20.16 -5.07
N HIS A 284 5.82 19.36 -4.00
CA HIS A 284 6.85 19.42 -2.98
C HIS A 284 7.78 18.23 -3.14
N ALA A 285 8.49 18.16 -4.28
CA ALA A 285 9.30 17.00 -4.64
C ALA A 285 10.38 16.75 -3.58
N LEU A 286 10.53 15.47 -3.19
CA LEU A 286 11.56 14.99 -2.25
C LEU A 286 12.32 13.76 -2.77
N ALA A 287 11.73 12.96 -3.67
CA ALA A 287 12.39 11.87 -4.38
C ALA A 287 11.93 11.78 -5.85
N ALA A 288 12.81 11.29 -6.71
CA ALA A 288 12.56 11.08 -8.14
C ALA A 288 13.23 9.77 -8.56
N THR A 289 12.43 8.80 -8.96
CA THR A 289 12.87 7.42 -9.17
C THR A 289 12.51 6.96 -10.56
N TRP A 290 13.52 6.58 -11.33
CA TRP A 290 13.36 6.02 -12.66
C TRP A 290 13.04 4.52 -12.59
N ILE A 291 12.07 4.07 -13.38
CA ILE A 291 11.65 2.66 -13.46
C ILE A 291 10.94 2.42 -14.79
N ASP A 292 11.22 1.30 -15.47
CA ASP A 292 10.43 0.86 -16.63
C ASP A 292 9.31 -0.07 -16.14
N HIS A 293 8.13 0.51 -15.83
CA HIS A 293 7.07 -0.20 -15.12
C HIS A 293 6.21 -1.11 -16.02
N ASP A 294 6.12 -0.79 -17.31
CA ASP A 294 5.34 -1.57 -18.29
C ASP A 294 6.23 -2.38 -19.27
N ARG A 295 7.56 -2.27 -19.12
CA ARG A 295 8.59 -3.03 -19.84
C ARG A 295 8.63 -2.77 -21.32
N ASP A 296 8.21 -1.59 -21.75
CA ASP A 296 8.27 -1.21 -23.15
C ASP A 296 9.69 -0.82 -23.60
N GLY A 297 10.62 -0.67 -22.66
CA GLY A 297 12.03 -0.32 -22.89
C GLY A 297 12.30 1.18 -22.86
N LEU A 298 11.30 1.98 -22.48
CA LEU A 298 11.40 3.39 -22.15
C LEU A 298 11.28 3.53 -20.63
N VAL A 299 12.20 4.28 -20.04
CA VAL A 299 12.19 4.46 -18.59
C VAL A 299 11.18 5.54 -18.18
N ASP A 300 10.36 5.23 -17.18
CA ASP A 300 9.33 6.08 -16.60
C ASP A 300 9.81 6.75 -15.32
N LEU A 301 9.07 7.75 -14.84
CA LEU A 301 9.46 8.59 -13.71
C LEU A 301 8.38 8.64 -12.62
N HIS A 302 8.71 8.12 -11.43
CA HIS A 302 7.93 8.34 -10.21
C HIS A 302 8.47 9.52 -9.41
N ILE A 303 7.59 10.41 -8.94
CA ILE A 303 7.94 11.58 -8.12
C ILE A 303 7.18 11.52 -6.80
N ALA A 304 7.94 11.53 -5.70
CA ALA A 304 7.40 11.60 -4.34
C ALA A 304 7.21 13.06 -3.92
N ASN A 305 5.96 13.44 -3.61
CA ASN A 305 5.57 14.77 -3.16
C ASN A 305 5.10 14.78 -1.70
N ASP A 306 5.54 15.79 -0.95
CA ASP A 306 5.10 15.98 0.43
C ASP A 306 3.74 16.70 0.52
N PHE A 307 2.96 16.37 1.56
CA PHE A 307 1.67 16.95 1.93
C PHE A 307 0.51 16.72 0.94
N GLU A 308 -0.32 17.75 0.73
CA GLU A 308 -1.54 17.66 -0.08
C GLU A 308 -1.29 17.65 -1.60
N ASP A 309 -0.03 17.71 -2.03
CA ASP A 309 0.33 17.52 -3.43
C ASP A 309 0.57 16.01 -3.64
N PRO A 310 -0.24 15.34 -4.46
CA PRO A 310 -0.07 13.90 -4.66
C PRO A 310 1.24 13.60 -5.39
N ASP A 311 1.75 12.39 -5.18
CA ASP A 311 2.80 11.80 -6.02
C ASP A 311 2.39 11.83 -7.50
N ARG A 312 3.38 11.72 -8.39
CA ARG A 312 3.15 11.59 -9.84
C ARG A 312 3.87 10.38 -10.38
N PHE A 313 3.31 9.79 -11.42
CA PHE A 313 3.92 8.67 -12.13
C PHE A 313 3.81 8.93 -13.63
N TYR A 314 4.91 9.39 -14.22
CA TYR A 314 4.98 9.78 -15.61
C TYR A 314 5.42 8.59 -16.48
N ARG A 315 4.50 8.03 -17.26
CA ARG A 315 4.81 7.06 -18.31
C ARG A 315 5.50 7.75 -19.47
N ASN A 316 6.62 7.20 -19.94
CA ASN A 316 7.35 7.66 -21.09
C ASN A 316 6.70 7.15 -22.38
N LEU A 317 6.29 8.05 -23.27
CA LEU A 317 5.68 7.75 -24.56
C LEU A 317 6.69 7.75 -25.72
N GLY A 318 7.96 8.01 -25.42
CA GLY A 318 9.07 8.11 -26.36
C GLY A 318 9.15 9.47 -27.08
N PRO A 319 10.15 9.64 -27.95
CA PRO A 319 10.37 10.87 -28.68
C PRO A 319 9.27 11.14 -29.73
N GLY A 320 8.72 12.35 -29.68
CA GLY A 320 7.78 12.84 -30.69
C GLY A 320 8.45 13.16 -32.04
N PRO A 321 7.67 13.59 -33.06
CA PRO A 321 8.21 13.96 -34.36
C PRO A 321 9.20 15.14 -34.35
N ASP A 322 9.21 15.92 -33.28
CA ASP A 322 10.16 17.02 -33.02
C ASP A 322 11.43 16.57 -32.28
N GLY A 323 11.52 15.29 -31.91
CA GLY A 323 12.66 14.69 -31.21
C GLY A 323 12.62 14.91 -29.69
N ILE A 324 11.57 15.51 -29.14
CA ILE A 324 11.44 15.70 -27.69
C ILE A 324 10.61 14.54 -27.14
N VAL A 325 11.03 13.93 -26.04
CA VAL A 325 10.29 12.89 -25.30
C VAL A 325 8.96 13.43 -24.78
N ARG A 326 7.95 12.57 -24.66
CA ARG A 326 6.65 12.91 -24.07
C ARG A 326 6.36 12.00 -22.88
N PHE A 327 5.78 12.59 -21.84
CA PHE A 327 5.32 11.90 -20.65
C PHE A 327 3.82 12.10 -20.45
N GLU A 328 3.18 11.11 -19.83
CA GLU A 328 1.79 11.14 -19.39
C GLU A 328 1.71 10.73 -17.91
N ASP A 329 1.04 11.52 -17.07
CA ASP A 329 0.81 11.13 -15.67
C ASP A 329 -0.27 10.03 -15.62
N VAL A 330 0.15 8.81 -15.30
CA VAL A 330 -0.66 7.59 -15.27
C VAL A 330 -0.88 7.06 -13.86
N ILE A 331 -0.55 7.84 -12.82
CA ILE A 331 -0.53 7.33 -11.43
C ILE A 331 -1.87 6.72 -10.99
N ALA A 332 -3.00 7.26 -11.45
CA ALA A 332 -4.34 6.71 -11.23
C ALA A 332 -4.55 5.30 -11.81
N ASP A 333 -3.88 5.00 -12.91
CA ASP A 333 -3.97 3.74 -13.63
C ASP A 333 -2.92 2.72 -13.16
N VAL A 334 -1.90 3.18 -12.44
CA VAL A 334 -0.76 2.36 -12.01
C VAL A 334 -0.82 2.02 -10.52
N LEU A 335 -1.01 3.01 -9.65
CA LEU A 335 -0.98 2.83 -8.19
C LEU A 335 -2.40 2.83 -7.58
N PRO A 336 -2.69 1.95 -6.60
CA PRO A 336 -4.03 1.88 -6.01
C PRO A 336 -4.41 3.13 -5.18
N TYR A 337 -3.42 3.74 -4.53
CA TYR A 337 -3.48 4.99 -3.77
C TYR A 337 -2.04 5.42 -3.46
N THR A 338 -1.85 6.64 -2.97
CA THR A 338 -0.53 7.25 -2.74
C THR A 338 -0.30 7.63 -1.29
N THR A 339 0.93 8.01 -0.97
CA THR A 339 1.32 8.47 0.36
C THR A 339 0.87 9.92 0.58
N TRP A 340 0.60 10.31 1.84
CA TRP A 340 0.21 11.69 2.19
C TRP A 340 1.43 12.60 2.37
N SER A 341 2.50 12.09 2.95
CA SER A 341 3.73 12.85 3.16
C SER A 341 4.90 12.06 2.61
N SER A 342 4.96 11.95 1.28
CA SER A 342 5.98 11.17 0.61
C SER A 342 7.34 11.84 0.82
N MET A 343 8.28 11.08 1.39
CA MET A 343 9.61 11.55 1.74
C MET A 343 10.63 10.97 0.74
N GLY A 344 11.21 9.82 1.06
CA GLY A 344 12.13 9.11 0.20
C GLY A 344 11.48 7.95 -0.55
N ALA A 345 12.05 7.59 -1.70
CA ALA A 345 11.60 6.46 -2.52
C ALA A 345 12.77 5.70 -3.15
N ASP A 346 12.63 4.38 -3.26
CA ASP A 346 13.64 3.48 -3.83
C ASP A 346 12.97 2.25 -4.45
N VAL A 347 13.68 1.53 -5.33
CA VAL A 347 13.19 0.35 -6.06
C VAL A 347 14.13 -0.85 -5.94
N ALA A 348 13.56 -2.02 -5.66
CA ALA A 348 14.25 -3.31 -5.59
C ALA A 348 13.22 -4.45 -5.72
N ASP A 349 13.67 -5.68 -5.93
CA ASP A 349 12.81 -6.87 -5.92
C ASP A 349 12.58 -7.34 -4.46
N LEU A 350 11.44 -6.96 -3.87
CA LEU A 350 11.18 -7.15 -2.44
C LEU A 350 10.48 -8.49 -2.15
N ASP A 351 9.78 -9.07 -3.12
CA ASP A 351 9.09 -10.36 -3.00
C ASP A 351 9.78 -11.53 -3.74
N ALA A 352 10.93 -11.26 -4.36
CA ALA A 352 11.80 -12.21 -5.07
C ALA A 352 11.13 -12.86 -6.29
N ASP A 353 10.35 -12.08 -7.04
CA ASP A 353 9.64 -12.51 -8.24
C ASP A 353 10.37 -12.16 -9.56
N GLY A 354 11.53 -11.50 -9.46
CA GLY A 354 12.33 -11.04 -10.60
C GLY A 354 11.84 -9.73 -11.20
N ARG A 355 11.09 -8.91 -10.46
CA ARG A 355 10.54 -7.61 -10.89
C ARG A 355 10.90 -6.50 -9.89
N LEU A 356 10.83 -5.26 -10.34
CA LEU A 356 11.18 -4.11 -9.51
C LEU A 356 9.93 -3.58 -8.79
N ASP A 357 9.96 -3.67 -7.46
CA ASP A 357 8.97 -3.09 -6.57
C ASP A 357 9.38 -1.67 -6.17
N LEU A 358 8.40 -0.85 -5.79
CA LEU A 358 8.61 0.54 -5.38
C LEU A 358 8.23 0.73 -3.91
N MET A 359 9.17 1.20 -3.09
CA MET A 359 8.88 1.63 -1.72
C MET A 359 8.89 3.16 -1.63
N VAL A 360 7.85 3.72 -0.99
CA VAL A 360 7.74 5.16 -0.70
C VAL A 360 7.51 5.35 0.80
N ALA A 361 8.39 6.09 1.46
CA ALA A 361 8.28 6.37 2.88
C ALA A 361 7.37 7.59 3.18
N ASP A 362 6.63 7.48 4.28
CA ASP A 362 5.85 8.51 4.95
C ASP A 362 6.45 8.76 6.36
N MET A 363 5.75 9.52 7.18
CA MET A 363 6.08 9.85 8.56
C MET A 363 5.22 9.09 9.59
N SER A 364 4.70 7.90 9.23
CA SER A 364 3.82 7.13 10.12
C SER A 364 4.56 6.62 11.36
N ALA A 365 3.97 6.86 12.53
CA ALA A 365 4.61 6.62 13.81
C ALA A 365 4.64 5.13 14.22
N THR A 366 5.80 4.67 14.68
CA THR A 366 6.05 3.26 15.08
C THR A 366 5.44 2.89 16.43
N THR A 367 5.13 3.88 17.28
CA THR A 367 4.57 3.65 18.62
C THR A 367 3.18 4.23 18.79
N HIS A 368 2.37 3.60 19.67
CA HIS A 368 1.06 4.12 20.04
C HIS A 368 1.16 5.57 20.54
N PHE A 369 2.07 5.85 21.45
CA PHE A 369 2.22 7.18 22.03
C PHE A 369 2.50 8.24 20.95
N LYS A 370 3.51 8.03 20.10
CA LYS A 370 3.84 8.94 18.99
C LYS A 370 2.65 9.11 18.03
N SER A 371 2.00 8.01 17.65
CA SER A 371 0.82 8.05 16.75
C SER A 371 -0.29 8.92 17.33
N LYS A 372 -0.51 8.91 18.65
CA LYS A 372 -1.57 9.69 19.29
C LYS A 372 -1.20 11.14 19.57
N VAL A 373 0.08 11.47 19.68
CA VAL A 373 0.56 12.84 19.87
C VAL A 373 0.65 13.61 18.54
N ASN A 374 0.97 12.93 17.45
CA ASN A 374 1.12 13.55 16.12
C ASN A 374 -0.18 13.55 15.29
N MET A 375 -1.19 12.78 15.70
CA MET A 375 -2.52 12.72 15.09
C MET A 375 -3.32 13.98 15.46
N GLY A 376 -3.16 15.04 14.65
CA GLY A 376 -3.82 16.34 14.81
C GLY A 376 -5.35 16.32 14.62
N GLU A 377 -5.94 17.46 14.26
CA GLU A 377 -7.36 17.53 13.93
C GLU A 377 -7.60 17.17 12.44
N MET A 378 -8.30 16.05 12.20
CA MET A 378 -8.68 15.58 10.86
C MET A 378 -10.06 16.13 10.46
N GLY A 379 -10.10 17.32 9.86
CA GLY A 379 -11.36 17.93 9.43
C GLY A 379 -11.16 18.99 8.35
N GLY A 380 -12.26 19.49 7.79
CA GLY A 380 -12.21 20.50 6.73
C GLY A 380 -11.57 19.96 5.45
N ARG A 381 -10.66 20.75 4.85
CA ARG A 381 -10.01 20.45 3.57
C ARG A 381 -9.18 19.16 3.62
N GLN A 382 -8.49 18.86 4.72
CA GLN A 382 -7.68 17.64 4.83
C GLN A 382 -8.55 16.38 4.68
N ARG A 383 -9.71 16.38 5.33
CA ARG A 383 -10.67 15.27 5.20
C ARG A 383 -11.22 15.18 3.78
N GLU A 384 -11.54 16.31 3.17
CA GLU A 384 -12.02 16.35 1.77
C GLU A 384 -11.00 15.75 0.79
N ILE A 385 -9.70 16.06 0.94
CA ILE A 385 -8.63 15.51 0.10
C ILE A 385 -8.49 14.00 0.31
N LEU A 386 -8.49 13.52 1.55
CA LEU A 386 -8.39 12.08 1.85
C LEU A 386 -9.59 11.27 1.36
N GLU A 387 -10.79 11.86 1.33
CA GLU A 387 -12.02 11.16 0.93
C GLU A 387 -12.32 11.28 -0.57
N SER A 388 -11.86 12.35 -1.23
CA SER A 388 -12.25 12.67 -2.62
C SER A 388 -11.09 12.89 -3.60
N GLY A 389 -9.84 12.95 -3.13
CA GLY A 389 -8.66 13.00 -4.01
C GLY A 389 -8.52 11.74 -4.85
N TRP A 390 -7.95 11.88 -6.05
CA TRP A 390 -7.69 10.74 -6.93
C TRP A 390 -6.32 10.85 -7.61
N PRO A 391 -5.40 9.88 -7.43
CA PRO A 391 -5.50 8.78 -6.45
C PRO A 391 -5.71 9.31 -5.03
N ARG A 392 -6.38 8.53 -4.18
CA ARG A 392 -6.51 8.90 -2.75
C ARG A 392 -5.14 8.81 -2.08
N GLN A 393 -4.90 9.64 -1.07
CA GLN A 393 -3.69 9.59 -0.25
C GLN A 393 -3.95 8.90 1.09
N ALA A 394 -2.93 8.27 1.68
CA ALA A 394 -2.98 7.76 3.05
C ALA A 394 -1.68 8.05 3.84
N MET A 395 -1.81 8.22 5.15
CA MET A 395 -0.71 8.63 6.05
C MET A 395 0.10 7.43 6.55
N ARG A 396 0.85 6.79 5.65
CA ARG A 396 1.74 5.64 5.94
C ARG A 396 2.67 5.35 4.77
N ASN A 397 3.73 4.59 5.05
CA ASN A 397 4.61 4.07 4.00
C ASN A 397 3.82 3.14 3.08
N MET A 398 4.28 3.05 1.83
CA MET A 398 3.73 2.18 0.81
C MET A 398 4.83 1.26 0.28
N VAL A 399 4.45 0.00 0.03
CA VAL A 399 5.27 -1.02 -0.62
C VAL A 399 4.46 -1.50 -1.81
N TYR A 400 4.82 -1.05 -3.00
CA TYR A 400 4.12 -1.36 -4.23
C TYR A 400 4.78 -2.53 -4.94
N LEU A 401 4.05 -3.63 -5.12
CA LEU A 401 4.56 -4.84 -5.78
C LEU A 401 4.12 -4.89 -7.23
N ASP A 402 5.06 -5.04 -8.17
CA ASP A 402 4.74 -5.03 -9.60
C ASP A 402 3.83 -6.23 -9.97
N THR A 403 2.80 -6.00 -10.78
CA THR A 403 1.95 -7.10 -11.32
C THR A 403 2.52 -7.70 -12.60
N GLY A 404 3.53 -7.05 -13.18
CA GLY A 404 4.09 -7.35 -14.48
C GLY A 404 3.16 -7.04 -15.65
N LEU A 405 2.05 -6.32 -15.40
CA LEU A 405 1.06 -5.88 -16.38
C LEU A 405 0.84 -4.36 -16.32
N GLY A 406 1.87 -3.60 -15.94
CA GLY A 406 1.85 -2.12 -15.91
C GLY A 406 1.05 -1.51 -14.76
N SER A 407 0.90 -2.24 -13.65
CA SER A 407 0.20 -1.76 -12.44
C SER A 407 0.82 -2.37 -11.18
N TYR A 408 0.47 -1.85 -10.01
CA TYR A 408 1.00 -2.35 -8.73
C TYR A 408 -0.08 -2.82 -7.75
N ARG A 409 0.31 -3.79 -6.92
CA ARG A 409 -0.32 -4.15 -5.64
C ARG A 409 0.27 -3.32 -4.51
N GLU A 410 -0.34 -3.27 -3.33
CA GLU A 410 0.22 -2.56 -2.16
C GLU A 410 0.22 -3.46 -0.92
N ALA A 411 1.34 -3.53 -0.18
CA ALA A 411 1.57 -4.55 0.87
C ALA A 411 2.17 -4.04 2.21
N ALA A 412 2.26 -2.73 2.47
CA ALA A 412 3.13 -2.25 3.56
C ALA A 412 2.68 -2.65 4.98
N PHE A 413 1.39 -2.84 5.25
CA PHE A 413 0.96 -3.32 6.57
C PHE A 413 1.34 -4.78 6.79
N MET A 414 1.10 -5.64 5.79
CA MET A 414 1.45 -7.05 5.89
C MET A 414 2.97 -7.27 5.87
N SER A 415 3.73 -6.41 5.19
CA SER A 415 5.18 -6.53 5.16
C SER A 415 5.85 -6.15 6.49
N GLY A 416 5.19 -5.32 7.29
CA GLY A 416 5.74 -4.73 8.51
C GLY A 416 6.40 -3.37 8.28
N LEU A 417 6.42 -2.86 7.04
CA LEU A 417 7.11 -1.62 6.65
C LEU A 417 6.20 -0.37 6.63
N SER A 418 4.93 -0.48 7.01
CA SER A 418 3.95 0.63 6.97
C SER A 418 4.30 1.86 7.82
N SER A 419 5.22 1.77 8.77
CA SER A 419 5.52 2.85 9.72
C SER A 419 7.02 2.95 9.99
N SER A 420 7.54 4.18 9.94
CA SER A 420 8.96 4.44 10.07
C SER A 420 9.32 5.72 10.84
N ASP A 421 8.38 6.34 11.56
CA ASP A 421 8.58 7.64 12.22
C ASP A 421 8.99 8.75 11.23
N TRP A 422 9.59 9.87 11.65
CA TRP A 422 9.94 10.98 10.76
C TRP A 422 11.11 10.60 9.85
N THR A 423 10.80 10.06 8.68
CA THR A 423 11.76 9.41 7.77
C THR A 423 12.25 10.35 6.68
N TRP A 424 13.49 10.16 6.22
CA TRP A 424 14.06 10.91 5.10
C TRP A 424 14.52 9.99 3.97
N ALA A 425 15.63 9.28 4.16
CA ALA A 425 16.18 8.36 3.16
C ALA A 425 15.58 6.96 3.32
N VAL A 426 15.30 6.32 2.19
CA VAL A 426 14.97 4.91 2.05
C VAL A 426 16.07 4.26 1.23
N LYS A 427 16.66 3.17 1.70
CA LYS A 427 17.68 2.41 0.95
C LYS A 427 17.32 0.94 0.92
N LEU A 428 17.27 0.37 -0.29
CA LEU A 428 16.96 -1.02 -0.54
C LEU A 428 18.20 -1.74 -1.08
N ALA A 429 18.84 -2.56 -0.26
CA ALA A 429 20.05 -3.29 -0.63
C ALA A 429 20.18 -4.57 0.19
N ASP A 430 20.87 -5.58 -0.34
CA ASP A 430 21.16 -6.83 0.37
C ASP A 430 22.37 -6.62 1.28
N PHE A 431 22.11 -6.40 2.58
CA PHE A 431 23.16 -6.03 3.54
C PHE A 431 23.78 -7.26 4.23
N ASP A 432 23.16 -8.43 4.18
CA ASP A 432 23.63 -9.64 4.86
C ASP A 432 24.03 -10.79 3.92
N HIS A 433 24.10 -10.51 2.62
CA HIS A 433 24.49 -11.41 1.54
C HIS A 433 23.53 -12.59 1.33
N ASP A 434 22.27 -12.49 1.74
CA ASP A 434 21.28 -13.58 1.61
C ASP A 434 20.49 -13.57 0.28
N GLY A 435 20.84 -12.64 -0.61
CA GLY A 435 20.25 -12.46 -1.95
C GLY A 435 19.05 -11.52 -1.96
N ARG A 436 18.39 -11.29 -0.81
CA ARG A 436 17.18 -10.46 -0.73
C ARG A 436 17.50 -9.02 -0.32
N PRO A 437 16.92 -8.01 -0.98
CA PRO A 437 17.06 -6.62 -0.53
C PRO A 437 16.41 -6.39 0.84
N ASP A 438 17.17 -5.81 1.75
CA ASP A 438 16.79 -5.30 3.06
C ASP A 438 16.46 -3.81 3.00
N VAL A 439 15.94 -3.24 4.09
CA VAL A 439 15.51 -1.83 4.14
C VAL A 439 16.28 -1.07 5.21
N LEU A 440 16.88 0.07 4.87
CA LEU A 440 17.40 1.06 5.82
C LEU A 440 16.64 2.39 5.70
N LEU A 441 16.27 2.95 6.84
CA LEU A 441 15.52 4.20 6.98
C LEU A 441 16.26 5.15 7.94
N THR A 442 16.46 6.41 7.51
CA THR A 442 17.04 7.47 8.34
C THR A 442 15.97 8.34 8.97
N ASN A 443 16.17 8.73 10.23
CA ASN A 443 15.13 9.36 11.01
C ASN A 443 15.56 10.58 11.83
N GLY A 444 14.56 11.38 12.16
CA GLY A 444 14.65 12.50 13.10
C GLY A 444 14.56 13.85 12.40
N MET A 445 14.50 14.92 13.20
CA MET A 445 14.33 16.25 12.67
C MET A 445 14.87 17.33 13.60
N SER A 446 15.20 18.47 13.00
CA SER A 446 15.62 19.66 13.73
C SER A 446 14.68 20.00 14.89
N ARG A 447 13.36 19.88 14.78
CA ARG A 447 12.36 20.03 15.88
C ARG A 447 11.13 19.17 15.59
N ASN A 448 10.28 18.96 16.61
CA ASN A 448 8.97 18.32 16.40
C ASN A 448 7.94 19.36 15.94
N TYR A 449 7.72 19.43 14.63
CA TYR A 449 6.80 20.39 14.00
C TYR A 449 5.34 19.92 13.93
N THR A 450 5.06 18.65 14.24
CA THR A 450 3.72 18.03 14.19
C THR A 450 3.13 17.76 15.58
N ASP A 451 3.75 18.30 16.64
CA ASP A 451 3.24 18.21 18.00
C ASP A 451 1.84 18.84 18.13
N SER A 452 0.82 17.98 18.30
CA SER A 452 -0.58 18.42 18.37
C SER A 452 -0.91 19.24 19.62
N ASP A 453 -0.07 19.20 20.67
CA ASP A 453 -0.21 20.09 21.83
C ASP A 453 0.40 21.48 21.59
N ARG A 454 1.17 21.65 20.50
CA ARG A 454 1.83 22.90 20.11
C ARG A 454 1.58 23.26 18.64
N PRO A 455 0.31 23.44 18.23
CA PRO A 455 -0.01 23.66 16.82
C PRO A 455 0.50 25.02 16.32
N PHE A 456 1.09 25.03 15.12
CA PHE A 456 1.49 26.25 14.40
C PHE A 456 0.48 26.60 13.30
N SER A 457 -0.69 27.10 13.71
CA SER A 457 -1.81 27.36 12.79
C SER A 457 -2.42 28.76 12.95
N GLY A 458 -3.27 29.13 11.98
CA GLY A 458 -4.05 30.37 12.01
C GLY A 458 -3.20 31.63 12.17
N ARG A 459 -3.58 32.51 13.12
CA ARG A 459 -2.93 33.82 13.33
C ARG A 459 -1.44 33.74 13.68
N GLN A 460 -0.96 32.60 14.17
CA GLN A 460 0.45 32.45 14.57
C GLN A 460 1.40 32.44 13.37
N ARG A 461 0.91 32.08 12.17
CA ARG A 461 1.70 32.01 10.93
C ARG A 461 2.04 33.38 10.35
N TYR A 462 1.38 34.44 10.78
CA TYR A 462 1.52 35.79 10.21
C TYR A 462 2.71 36.54 10.82
N GLY A 463 3.66 36.95 9.97
CA GLY A 463 4.86 37.68 10.38
C GLY A 463 5.85 36.87 11.22
N ARG A 464 5.71 35.53 11.23
CA ARG A 464 6.50 34.60 12.03
C ARG A 464 6.70 33.30 11.26
N THR A 465 7.92 32.79 11.21
CA THR A 465 8.25 31.50 10.57
C THR A 465 7.94 30.31 11.49
N GLN A 466 7.91 29.10 10.94
CA GLN A 466 7.80 27.87 11.74
C GLN A 466 9.03 27.71 12.65
N TRP A 467 10.23 28.03 12.17
CA TRP A 467 11.44 28.06 12.99
C TRP A 467 11.30 29.01 14.19
N ASP A 468 10.79 30.22 14.01
CA ASP A 468 10.55 31.15 15.12
C ASP A 468 9.60 30.58 16.20
N HIS A 469 8.71 29.65 15.82
CA HIS A 469 7.82 28.95 16.73
C HIS A 469 8.54 27.91 17.58
N PHE A 470 9.34 27.05 16.94
CA PHE A 470 9.92 25.85 17.56
C PHE A 470 11.41 25.94 17.92
N ARG A 471 12.12 27.03 17.57
CA ARG A 471 13.59 27.12 17.74
C ARG A 471 14.12 26.81 19.14
N ASN A 472 13.31 27.05 20.18
CA ASN A 472 13.67 26.81 21.58
C ASN A 472 13.21 25.45 22.13
N ASP A 473 12.47 24.68 21.32
CA ASP A 473 12.06 23.32 21.68
C ASP A 473 13.24 22.36 21.48
N PRO A 474 13.25 21.19 22.13
CA PRO A 474 14.27 20.18 21.89
C PRO A 474 14.20 19.66 20.44
N PRO A 475 15.32 19.13 19.89
CA PRO A 475 15.29 18.41 18.63
C PRO A 475 14.39 17.17 18.71
N LEU A 476 13.84 16.77 17.58
CA LEU A 476 13.13 15.50 17.45
C LEU A 476 14.19 14.44 17.11
N LEU A 477 14.76 13.84 18.15
CA LEU A 477 15.67 12.72 17.99
C LEU A 477 14.86 11.44 17.79
N GLU A 478 15.19 10.70 16.75
CA GLU A 478 14.55 9.43 16.44
C GLU A 478 15.58 8.37 16.07
N ARG A 479 15.15 7.12 16.19
CA ARG A 479 15.97 5.95 15.95
C ARG A 479 15.91 5.65 14.46
N ASN A 480 17.05 5.53 13.80
CA ASN A 480 17.10 4.93 12.47
C ASN A 480 16.60 3.48 12.53
N MET A 481 16.07 2.99 11.41
CA MET A 481 15.47 1.66 11.36
C MET A 481 16.14 0.85 10.26
N ALA A 482 16.43 -0.41 10.55
CA ALA A 482 16.87 -1.38 9.54
C ALA A 482 15.95 -2.60 9.63
N PHE A 483 15.53 -3.11 8.48
CA PHE A 483 14.67 -4.28 8.39
C PHE A 483 15.28 -5.33 7.49
N ARG A 484 15.41 -6.54 8.02
CA ARG A 484 15.87 -7.70 7.26
C ARG A 484 14.73 -8.33 6.48
N ASN A 485 14.91 -8.64 5.20
CA ASN A 485 13.92 -9.37 4.41
C ASN A 485 13.98 -10.87 4.71
N ALA A 486 13.03 -11.36 5.49
CA ALA A 486 12.94 -12.77 5.86
C ALA A 486 12.26 -13.65 4.78
N GLY A 487 11.91 -13.07 3.62
CA GLY A 487 11.11 -13.70 2.58
C GLY A 487 9.61 -13.70 2.88
N ASP A 488 8.80 -14.12 1.90
CA ASP A 488 7.34 -14.16 2.00
C ASP A 488 6.76 -12.81 2.47
N LEU A 489 7.30 -11.69 1.97
CA LEU A 489 6.90 -10.33 2.39
C LEU A 489 6.89 -10.16 3.92
N ARG A 490 7.94 -10.60 4.62
CA ARG A 490 8.12 -10.38 6.05
C ARG A 490 9.43 -9.65 6.30
N PHE A 491 9.32 -8.47 6.91
CA PHE A 491 10.47 -7.64 7.25
C PHE A 491 10.63 -7.57 8.77
N GLU A 492 11.79 -7.99 9.26
CA GLU A 492 12.10 -8.00 10.69
C GLU A 492 12.90 -6.75 11.10
N ASP A 493 12.46 -5.99 12.10
CA ASP A 493 13.27 -4.89 12.67
C ASP A 493 14.57 -5.47 13.27
N VAL A 494 15.69 -5.14 12.63
CA VAL A 494 17.03 -5.61 12.97
C VAL A 494 17.97 -4.47 13.35
N GLY A 495 17.49 -3.21 13.40
CA GLY A 495 18.34 -2.03 13.61
C GLY A 495 19.33 -2.20 14.77
N ALA A 496 18.85 -2.64 15.93
CA ALA A 496 19.70 -2.86 17.11
C ALA A 496 20.62 -4.08 16.99
N ARG A 497 20.20 -5.14 16.29
CA ARG A 497 21.03 -6.34 16.04
C ARG A 497 22.14 -6.03 15.03
N TRP A 498 21.88 -5.13 14.10
CA TRP A 498 22.82 -4.72 13.07
C TRP A 498 23.65 -3.50 13.45
N GLY A 499 23.33 -2.79 14.53
CA GLY A 499 24.08 -1.60 14.94
C GLY A 499 23.75 -0.34 14.14
N LEU A 500 22.63 -0.36 13.39
CA LEU A 500 22.14 0.74 12.56
C LEU A 500 21.04 1.57 13.25
N ASP A 501 20.71 1.29 14.52
CA ASP A 501 19.63 1.97 15.26
C ASP A 501 20.04 3.30 15.91
N LYS A 502 20.93 4.07 15.25
CA LYS A 502 21.39 5.37 15.78
C LYS A 502 20.20 6.26 16.14
N TYR A 503 20.25 6.83 17.33
CA TYR A 503 19.26 7.76 17.85
C TYR A 503 19.72 9.20 17.65
N GLY A 504 19.20 9.90 16.64
CA GLY A 504 19.74 11.19 16.18
C GLY A 504 18.81 11.99 15.27
N MET A 505 19.43 12.90 14.50
CA MET A 505 18.79 13.63 13.40
C MET A 505 19.50 13.23 12.10
N SER A 506 19.21 12.03 11.62
CA SER A 506 19.78 11.47 10.39
C SER A 506 18.86 11.82 9.21
N TYR A 507 19.44 12.36 8.13
CA TYR A 507 18.69 12.86 6.97
C TYR A 507 18.99 12.05 5.71
N ALA A 508 20.23 12.09 5.24
CA ALA A 508 20.64 11.38 4.03
C ALA A 508 21.41 10.10 4.35
N ALA A 509 21.39 9.14 3.43
CA ALA A 509 22.23 7.95 3.48
C ALA A 509 22.69 7.57 2.06
N ALA A 510 23.83 6.87 2.00
CA ALA A 510 24.32 6.20 0.80
C ALA A 510 24.98 4.88 1.22
N TYR A 511 24.96 3.87 0.34
CA TYR A 511 25.67 2.61 0.56
C TYR A 511 26.63 2.29 -0.58
N GLY A 512 27.64 1.48 -0.28
CA GLY A 512 28.70 1.05 -1.20
C GLY A 512 29.77 0.27 -0.47
N ASP A 513 30.59 -0.47 -1.20
CA ASP A 513 31.69 -1.28 -0.65
C ASP A 513 32.96 -0.40 -0.57
N ILE A 514 33.17 0.26 0.58
CA ILE A 514 34.09 1.40 0.75
C ILE A 514 35.53 0.93 0.97
N ASP A 515 35.73 -0.22 1.60
CA ASP A 515 37.05 -0.82 1.84
C ASP A 515 37.40 -2.00 0.91
N LEU A 516 36.52 -2.31 -0.06
CA LEU A 516 36.74 -3.24 -1.17
C LEU A 516 36.82 -4.72 -0.75
N ASP A 517 36.16 -5.08 0.35
CA ASP A 517 36.08 -6.46 0.82
C ASP A 517 34.85 -7.22 0.29
N GLY A 518 33.91 -6.48 -0.33
CA GLY A 518 32.76 -7.00 -1.05
C GLY A 518 31.46 -7.01 -0.29
N ASP A 519 31.43 -6.48 0.94
CA ASP A 519 30.19 -6.16 1.63
C ASP A 519 29.79 -4.68 1.52
N LEU A 520 28.51 -4.41 1.72
CA LEU A 520 27.99 -3.05 1.57
C LEU A 520 28.10 -2.28 2.88
N ASP A 521 28.96 -1.27 2.90
CA ASP A 521 29.03 -0.27 3.96
C ASP A 521 27.95 0.80 3.81
N VAL A 522 27.69 1.51 4.91
CA VAL A 522 26.66 2.56 4.95
C VAL A 522 27.24 3.87 5.49
N ILE A 523 26.91 4.97 4.83
CA ILE A 523 27.19 6.32 5.30
C ILE A 523 25.90 7.08 5.56
N VAL A 524 25.83 7.81 6.67
CA VAL A 524 24.65 8.59 7.08
C VAL A 524 25.02 10.03 7.39
N ALA A 525 24.38 10.97 6.70
CA ALA A 525 24.48 12.40 6.99
C ALA A 525 23.61 12.77 8.19
N ASN A 526 24.25 13.33 9.22
CA ASN A 526 23.61 13.76 10.45
C ASN A 526 23.57 15.29 10.56
N LEU A 527 22.45 15.82 11.03
CA LEU A 527 22.36 17.25 11.35
C LEU A 527 23.04 17.53 12.69
N ASN A 528 23.91 18.53 12.71
CA ASN A 528 24.64 19.03 13.89
C ASN A 528 25.58 18.01 14.56
N GLU A 529 25.92 16.93 13.84
CA GLU A 529 26.89 15.90 14.22
C GLU A 529 27.74 15.52 13.00
N PRO A 530 28.91 14.87 13.18
CA PRO A 530 29.66 14.31 12.07
C PRO A 530 28.84 13.29 11.27
N VAL A 531 29.16 13.15 9.99
CA VAL A 531 28.72 12.02 9.17
C VAL A 531 29.12 10.70 9.85
N SER A 532 28.20 9.75 9.92
CA SER A 532 28.46 8.40 10.46
C SER A 532 28.87 7.47 9.32
N ILE A 533 29.85 6.61 9.57
CA ILE A 533 30.23 5.51 8.67
C ILE A 533 30.04 4.21 9.43
N TYR A 534 29.32 3.28 8.85
CA TYR A 534 29.08 1.95 9.37
C TYR A 534 29.78 0.97 8.44
N ARG A 535 30.85 0.36 8.95
CA ARG A 535 31.50 -0.73 8.23
C ARG A 535 30.66 -1.99 8.40
N ASN A 536 30.37 -2.70 7.32
CA ASN A 536 29.76 -4.01 7.40
C ASN A 536 30.85 -5.06 7.71
N ASP A 537 30.45 -6.21 8.23
CA ASP A 537 31.38 -7.31 8.51
C ASP A 537 30.64 -8.62 8.19
N THR A 538 29.85 -8.63 7.12
CA THR A 538 29.01 -9.78 6.77
C THR A 538 29.84 -10.91 6.17
N ASP A 539 29.45 -12.13 6.46
CA ASP A 539 30.02 -13.32 5.81
C ASP A 539 29.16 -13.69 4.59
N GLY A 540 29.72 -14.47 3.67
CA GLY A 540 29.00 -15.02 2.52
C GLY A 540 29.63 -14.63 1.19
N HIS A 541 29.25 -15.35 0.15
CA HIS A 541 29.73 -15.10 -1.21
C HIS A 541 29.02 -13.90 -1.82
N TRP A 542 29.72 -13.16 -2.67
CA TRP A 542 29.20 -11.94 -3.31
C TRP A 542 29.62 -11.83 -4.78
N LEU A 543 28.96 -10.96 -5.52
CA LEU A 543 29.37 -10.57 -6.87
C LEU A 543 29.06 -9.09 -7.07
N LYS A 544 30.06 -8.30 -7.46
CA LYS A 544 29.86 -6.92 -7.94
C LYS A 544 29.90 -6.88 -9.46
N VAL A 545 28.93 -6.20 -10.07
CA VAL A 545 28.82 -6.02 -11.51
C VAL A 545 28.98 -4.54 -11.82
N ARG A 546 30.09 -4.21 -12.50
CA ARG A 546 30.39 -2.88 -13.02
C ARG A 546 30.02 -2.80 -14.49
N LEU A 547 29.14 -1.87 -14.84
CA LEU A 547 28.70 -1.69 -16.23
C LEU A 547 29.57 -0.66 -16.96
N ARG A 548 29.79 -0.91 -18.26
CA ARG A 548 30.39 0.02 -19.21
C ARG A 548 29.47 0.19 -20.41
N GLY A 549 28.59 1.18 -20.34
CA GLY A 549 27.70 1.54 -21.45
C GLY A 549 28.42 2.27 -22.58
N ARG A 550 27.67 2.70 -23.59
CA ARG A 550 28.18 3.45 -24.75
C ARG A 550 27.71 4.90 -24.73
N ASN A 551 28.33 5.72 -25.58
CA ASN A 551 28.03 7.16 -25.72
C ASN A 551 28.16 7.89 -24.37
N GLY A 552 27.24 8.78 -24.01
CA GLY A 552 27.22 9.49 -22.73
C GLY A 552 26.77 8.65 -21.52
N ASN A 553 26.15 7.48 -21.70
CA ASN A 553 25.70 6.60 -20.63
C ASN A 553 26.78 5.57 -20.24
N THR A 554 27.98 6.04 -19.91
CA THR A 554 29.18 5.20 -19.69
C THR A 554 29.06 4.23 -18.52
N HIS A 555 28.18 4.51 -17.55
CA HIS A 555 27.95 3.69 -16.36
C HIS A 555 26.70 2.79 -16.49
N GLY A 556 26.02 2.79 -17.65
CA GLY A 556 24.88 1.90 -17.91
C GLY A 556 23.64 2.20 -17.07
N ALA A 557 23.41 3.47 -16.73
CA ALA A 557 22.22 3.88 -15.99
C ALA A 557 20.94 3.46 -16.74
N GLY A 558 19.96 2.95 -15.99
CA GLY A 558 18.73 2.36 -16.51
C GLY A 558 18.82 0.86 -16.83
N ALA A 559 20.01 0.25 -16.80
CA ALA A 559 20.15 -1.19 -17.06
C ALA A 559 19.63 -2.03 -15.89
N ILE A 560 19.02 -3.18 -16.21
CA ILE A 560 18.63 -4.20 -15.23
C ILE A 560 19.57 -5.40 -15.39
N VAL A 561 20.20 -5.82 -14.29
CA VAL A 561 21.05 -7.01 -14.27
C VAL A 561 20.34 -8.11 -13.49
N ALA A 562 20.13 -9.26 -14.14
CA ALA A 562 19.60 -10.46 -13.54
C ALA A 562 20.70 -11.53 -13.42
N VAL A 563 20.79 -12.17 -12.26
CA VAL A 563 21.77 -13.20 -11.92
C VAL A 563 21.03 -14.47 -11.54
N GLU A 564 21.33 -15.57 -12.22
CA GLU A 564 20.75 -16.89 -11.91
C GLU A 564 21.63 -17.62 -10.89
N THR A 565 21.07 -17.85 -9.71
CA THR A 565 21.72 -18.54 -8.59
C THR A 565 21.15 -19.95 -8.40
N ALA A 566 21.89 -20.84 -7.74
CA ALA A 566 21.41 -22.19 -7.47
C ALA A 566 20.48 -22.23 -6.25
N SER A 567 20.72 -21.33 -5.28
CA SER A 567 20.06 -21.33 -3.98
C SER A 567 18.91 -20.33 -3.87
N HIS A 568 18.92 -19.23 -4.63
CA HIS A 568 17.95 -18.13 -4.53
C HIS A 568 17.14 -17.87 -5.82
N GLY A 569 17.36 -18.63 -6.89
CA GLY A 569 16.73 -18.36 -8.20
C GLY A 569 17.31 -17.10 -8.86
N THR A 570 16.46 -16.33 -9.53
CA THR A 570 16.84 -15.09 -10.22
C THR A 570 16.92 -13.92 -9.23
N LEU A 571 18.09 -13.31 -9.08
CA LEU A 571 18.27 -12.05 -8.37
C LEU A 571 18.36 -10.90 -9.38
N ILE A 572 17.68 -9.77 -9.14
CA ILE A 572 17.78 -8.61 -10.02
C ILE A 572 18.28 -7.35 -9.30
N ARG A 573 19.01 -6.49 -10.02
CA ARG A 573 19.42 -5.15 -9.57
C ARG A 573 19.24 -4.14 -10.70
N HIS A 574 18.78 -2.94 -10.36
CA HIS A 574 18.58 -1.84 -11.30
C HIS A 574 19.71 -0.80 -11.16
N ALA A 575 20.39 -0.47 -12.25
CA ALA A 575 21.46 0.52 -12.31
C ALA A 575 20.90 1.94 -12.32
N SER A 576 20.58 2.49 -11.14
CA SER A 576 20.31 3.92 -10.98
C SER A 576 20.66 4.32 -9.53
N PRO A 577 21.78 5.02 -9.30
CA PRO A 577 22.27 5.28 -7.94
C PRO A 577 21.63 6.51 -7.26
N TRP A 578 20.79 7.27 -7.98
CA TRP A 578 20.19 8.53 -7.50
C TRP A 578 18.83 8.33 -6.82
N ARG A 579 18.79 7.55 -5.74
CA ARG A 579 17.55 7.13 -5.07
C ARG A 579 17.57 7.32 -3.54
N GLY A 580 16.42 7.11 -2.91
CA GLY A 580 16.22 7.30 -1.48
C GLY A 580 15.89 8.75 -1.17
N TRP A 581 16.90 9.60 -0.92
CA TRP A 581 16.72 11.04 -0.71
C TRP A 581 18.05 11.79 -0.85
N ALA A 582 18.11 12.72 -1.83
CA ALA A 582 19.17 13.73 -2.01
C ALA A 582 20.64 13.20 -2.07
N SER A 583 20.84 11.92 -2.35
CA SER A 583 22.12 11.21 -2.18
C SER A 583 22.38 10.27 -3.37
N THR A 584 23.63 9.85 -3.53
CA THR A 584 24.06 8.90 -4.58
C THR A 584 24.76 7.70 -3.96
N ASP A 585 24.28 6.50 -4.25
CA ASP A 585 24.92 5.22 -3.89
C ASP A 585 26.09 4.88 -4.84
N ASP A 586 26.89 3.87 -4.49
CA ASP A 586 27.89 3.33 -5.43
C ASP A 586 27.21 2.88 -6.74
N SER A 587 27.87 3.12 -7.88
CA SER A 587 27.33 2.76 -9.20
C SER A 587 27.46 1.27 -9.50
N ASP A 588 28.33 0.56 -8.78
CA ASP A 588 28.48 -0.89 -8.94
C ASP A 588 27.28 -1.64 -8.34
N LEU A 589 26.76 -2.61 -9.09
CA LEU A 589 25.65 -3.44 -8.63
C LEU A 589 26.15 -4.59 -7.78
N HIS A 590 25.65 -4.70 -6.55
CA HIS A 590 26.01 -5.77 -5.61
C HIS A 590 24.94 -6.87 -5.54
N PHE A 591 25.41 -8.12 -5.51
CA PHE A 591 24.62 -9.32 -5.29
C PHE A 591 25.24 -10.15 -4.18
N GLY A 592 24.51 -10.34 -3.07
CA GLY A 592 24.77 -11.42 -2.14
C GLY A 592 24.37 -12.76 -2.72
N LEU A 593 25.22 -13.77 -2.54
CA LEU A 593 25.06 -15.10 -3.10
C LEU A 593 24.94 -16.18 -2.01
N GLY A 594 24.99 -15.80 -0.73
CA GLY A 594 24.98 -16.71 0.40
C GLY A 594 26.10 -17.75 0.30
N ASP A 595 25.72 -19.02 0.09
CA ASP A 595 26.65 -20.15 -0.03
C ASP A 595 27.05 -20.45 -1.50
N ASP A 596 26.50 -19.75 -2.49
CA ASP A 596 26.78 -20.01 -3.91
C ASP A 596 28.14 -19.45 -4.33
N VAL A 597 29.06 -20.36 -4.68
CA VAL A 597 30.44 -20.05 -5.13
C VAL A 597 30.53 -19.64 -6.61
N GLU A 598 29.44 -19.78 -7.36
CA GLU A 598 29.32 -19.38 -8.76
C GLU A 598 27.85 -19.10 -9.11
N VAL A 599 27.64 -18.19 -10.05
CA VAL A 599 26.33 -17.91 -10.64
C VAL A 599 26.24 -18.60 -12.01
N ALA A 600 25.07 -19.14 -12.34
CA ALA A 600 24.89 -19.93 -13.56
C ALA A 600 24.91 -19.08 -14.84
N SER A 601 24.35 -17.88 -14.76
CA SER A 601 24.38 -16.90 -15.85
C SER A 601 24.09 -15.50 -15.34
N ILE A 602 24.57 -14.50 -16.09
CA ILE A 602 24.23 -13.09 -15.90
C ILE A 602 23.54 -12.61 -17.16
N GLN A 603 22.39 -11.96 -17.02
CA GLN A 603 21.70 -11.25 -18.09
C GLN A 603 21.73 -9.75 -17.77
N VAL A 604 22.20 -8.94 -18.72
CA VAL A 604 22.07 -7.49 -18.67
C VAL A 604 21.02 -7.08 -19.70
N THR A 605 19.97 -6.40 -19.25
CA THR A 605 19.02 -5.69 -20.08
C THR A 605 19.41 -4.22 -20.07
N TRP A 606 20.04 -3.75 -21.14
CA TRP A 606 20.43 -2.36 -21.34
C TRP A 606 19.22 -1.49 -21.73
N PRO A 607 19.28 -0.16 -21.53
CA PRO A 607 18.28 0.78 -22.05
C PRO A 607 17.90 0.49 -23.52
N GLY A 608 16.62 0.63 -23.84
CA GLY A 608 16.07 0.24 -25.14
C GLY A 608 15.88 -1.27 -25.31
N ASN A 609 15.77 -2.01 -24.20
CA ASN A 609 15.46 -3.45 -24.17
C ASN A 609 16.51 -4.35 -24.87
N ARG A 610 17.77 -3.93 -24.88
CA ARG A 610 18.86 -4.70 -25.51
C ARG A 610 19.45 -5.71 -24.51
N VAL A 611 19.46 -7.00 -24.87
CA VAL A 611 19.84 -8.08 -23.95
C VAL A 611 21.22 -8.65 -24.28
N GLN A 612 22.05 -8.79 -23.24
CA GLN A 612 23.34 -9.47 -23.26
C GLN A 612 23.36 -10.57 -22.20
N ARG A 613 23.86 -11.76 -22.55
CA ARG A 613 24.01 -12.88 -21.61
C ARG A 613 25.46 -13.33 -21.50
N LEU A 614 25.89 -13.61 -20.28
CA LEU A 614 27.20 -14.16 -19.96
C LEU A 614 27.05 -15.54 -19.32
N GLY A 615 28.05 -16.39 -19.50
CA GLY A 615 28.09 -17.73 -18.93
C GLY A 615 28.32 -17.73 -17.42
N PRO A 616 28.64 -18.90 -16.83
CA PRO A 616 28.89 -18.98 -15.40
C PRO A 616 30.04 -18.07 -14.96
N VAL A 617 29.87 -17.43 -13.81
CA VAL A 617 30.86 -16.52 -13.21
C VAL A 617 31.09 -16.94 -11.77
N ALA A 618 32.35 -17.03 -11.33
CA ALA A 618 32.66 -17.34 -9.94
C ALA A 618 32.26 -16.17 -9.02
N ALA A 619 31.92 -16.47 -7.77
CA ALA A 619 31.71 -15.47 -6.74
C ALA A 619 33.03 -14.79 -6.31
N ASP A 620 32.90 -13.87 -5.35
CA ASP A 620 33.96 -13.15 -4.63
C ASP A 620 34.84 -12.29 -5.55
N GLN A 621 34.20 -11.59 -6.48
CA GLN A 621 34.89 -10.69 -7.40
C GLN A 621 33.99 -9.58 -7.93
N THR A 622 34.64 -8.50 -8.37
CA THR A 622 34.04 -7.48 -9.23
C THR A 622 34.30 -7.84 -10.69
N ILE A 623 33.25 -7.92 -11.50
CA ILE A 623 33.34 -8.08 -12.95
C ILE A 623 32.97 -6.80 -13.68
N GLU A 624 33.62 -6.54 -14.81
CA GLU A 624 33.24 -5.46 -15.71
C GLU A 624 32.52 -6.03 -16.94
N ILE A 625 31.33 -5.50 -17.24
CA ILE A 625 30.53 -5.88 -18.41
C ILE A 625 30.36 -4.65 -19.30
N ALA A 626 30.94 -4.73 -20.50
CA ALA A 626 30.79 -3.71 -21.53
C ALA A 626 29.61 -4.02 -22.46
N GLU A 627 28.82 -2.99 -22.75
CA GLU A 627 27.70 -3.04 -23.68
C GLU A 627 28.21 -3.39 -25.10
N PRO A 628 27.65 -4.43 -25.74
CA PRO A 628 28.11 -4.89 -27.04
C PRO A 628 27.60 -4.02 -28.18
N GLU A 629 28.22 -4.11 -29.36
CA GLU A 629 27.72 -3.42 -30.55
C GLU A 629 26.38 -3.98 -31.06
N GLU A 630 26.22 -5.30 -30.96
CA GLU A 630 25.00 -6.02 -31.31
C GLU A 630 24.53 -6.76 -30.06
N ALA A 631 23.26 -6.58 -29.70
CA ALA A 631 22.62 -7.25 -28.56
C ALA A 631 21.34 -7.93 -29.05
N ASP A 632 20.90 -8.95 -28.34
CA ASP A 632 19.67 -9.64 -28.65
C ASP A 632 18.46 -8.79 -28.23
N SER A 633 17.32 -9.02 -28.86
CA SER A 633 16.03 -8.51 -28.38
C SER A 633 15.55 -9.35 -27.18
N PRO A 634 14.66 -8.82 -26.32
CA PRO A 634 14.14 -9.59 -25.22
C PRO A 634 13.28 -10.73 -25.75
N ALA A 635 13.15 -11.80 -24.96
CA ALA A 635 12.20 -12.86 -25.28
C ALA A 635 10.77 -12.27 -25.29
N PRO A 636 9.88 -12.74 -26.19
CA PRO A 636 8.47 -12.37 -26.11
C PRO A 636 7.91 -12.73 -24.73
N ALA A 637 6.99 -11.91 -24.22
CA ALA A 637 6.23 -12.26 -23.02
C ALA A 637 5.49 -13.59 -23.24
N GLU A 638 5.44 -14.42 -22.20
CA GLU A 638 4.61 -15.61 -22.20
C GLU A 638 3.12 -15.21 -22.26
N PRO A 639 2.27 -15.96 -22.99
CA PRO A 639 0.84 -15.71 -22.99
C PRO A 639 0.25 -15.91 -21.58
N THR A 640 -0.74 -15.10 -21.25
CA THR A 640 -1.47 -15.21 -19.99
C THR A 640 -2.60 -16.24 -20.09
N MET A 641 -3.00 -16.83 -18.95
CA MET A 641 -4.13 -17.76 -18.88
C MET A 641 -5.46 -17.10 -19.22
N PHE A 642 -5.64 -15.83 -18.83
CA PHE A 642 -6.81 -15.04 -19.13
C PHE A 642 -6.43 -13.75 -19.84
N MET A 643 -7.36 -13.18 -20.59
CA MET A 643 -7.23 -11.87 -21.21
C MET A 643 -8.46 -11.03 -20.90
N ALA A 644 -8.29 -9.75 -20.57
CA ALA A 644 -9.43 -8.85 -20.44
C ALA A 644 -10.26 -8.84 -21.74
N ALA A 645 -11.57 -9.02 -21.60
CA ALA A 645 -12.46 -9.12 -22.74
C ALA A 645 -12.55 -7.76 -23.48
N ALA A 646 -12.77 -7.82 -24.80
CA ALA A 646 -13.00 -6.63 -25.59
C ALA A 646 -14.34 -5.95 -25.21
N GLU A 647 -14.45 -4.65 -25.50
CA GLU A 647 -15.68 -3.90 -25.24
C GLU A 647 -16.91 -4.58 -25.88
N GLY A 648 -17.94 -4.83 -25.06
CA GLY A 648 -19.20 -5.45 -25.48
C GLY A 648 -19.26 -6.98 -25.33
N VAL A 649 -18.20 -7.62 -24.83
CA VAL A 649 -18.22 -9.02 -24.37
C VAL A 649 -18.49 -9.06 -22.87
N GLY A 650 -19.37 -9.96 -22.43
CA GLY A 650 -19.91 -10.00 -21.08
C GLY A 650 -21.00 -8.95 -20.80
N PRO A 651 -21.57 -8.93 -19.59
CA PRO A 651 -22.62 -7.99 -19.21
C PRO A 651 -22.08 -6.55 -19.07
N GLY A 652 -22.66 -5.62 -19.81
CA GLY A 652 -22.28 -4.20 -19.80
C GLY A 652 -22.82 -3.38 -18.63
N PHE A 653 -22.99 -4.00 -17.45
CA PHE A 653 -23.54 -3.33 -16.26
C PHE A 653 -22.48 -2.47 -15.57
N VAL A 654 -22.89 -1.27 -15.11
CA VAL A 654 -22.06 -0.36 -14.30
C VAL A 654 -22.77 -0.09 -12.99
N HIS A 655 -22.14 -0.47 -11.87
CA HIS A 655 -22.70 -0.19 -10.55
C HIS A 655 -22.57 1.30 -10.22
N ASP A 656 -23.66 1.94 -9.78
CA ASP A 656 -23.71 3.38 -9.50
C ASP A 656 -24.01 3.60 -8.02
N GLU A 657 -22.96 3.44 -7.20
CA GLU A 657 -23.03 3.60 -5.75
C GLU A 657 -23.29 5.06 -5.35
N LYS A 658 -24.24 5.27 -4.43
CA LYS A 658 -24.63 6.63 -4.03
C LYS A 658 -23.79 7.13 -2.86
N PRO A 659 -23.36 8.42 -2.89
CA PRO A 659 -22.65 8.99 -1.75
C PRO A 659 -23.54 9.04 -0.51
N TYR A 660 -23.21 8.21 0.47
CA TYR A 660 -23.77 8.23 1.81
C TYR A 660 -22.69 8.36 2.89
N ASP A 661 -23.08 8.96 4.02
CA ASP A 661 -22.20 9.32 5.13
C ASP A 661 -22.69 8.59 6.41
N ASP A 662 -22.37 7.30 6.51
CA ASP A 662 -22.66 6.43 7.66
C ASP A 662 -22.18 7.03 8.98
N TYR A 663 -21.06 7.76 8.93
CA TYR A 663 -20.41 8.36 10.08
C TYR A 663 -21.27 9.43 10.77
N ARG A 664 -22.29 10.00 10.11
CA ARG A 664 -23.28 10.87 10.78
C ARG A 664 -24.10 10.14 11.81
N MET A 665 -24.42 8.88 11.55
CA MET A 665 -25.21 8.04 12.45
C MET A 665 -24.30 7.43 13.52
N GLN A 666 -23.12 6.95 13.13
CA GLN A 666 -22.14 6.36 14.04
C GLN A 666 -20.74 6.95 13.77
N PRO A 667 -20.34 8.04 14.45
CA PRO A 667 -19.10 8.76 14.16
C PRO A 667 -17.79 7.97 14.30
N LEU A 668 -17.82 6.84 15.00
CA LEU A 668 -16.67 5.97 15.25
C LEU A 668 -16.80 4.62 14.52
N LEU A 669 -17.56 4.58 13.43
CA LEU A 669 -17.67 3.38 12.59
C LEU A 669 -16.31 3.06 11.92
N PRO A 670 -15.89 1.78 11.87
CA PRO A 670 -14.62 1.40 11.23
C PRO A 670 -14.58 1.62 9.71
N GLY A 671 -15.71 1.43 9.03
CA GLY A 671 -15.89 1.64 7.59
C GLY A 671 -17.38 1.72 7.25
N LYS A 672 -17.73 2.17 6.06
CA LYS A 672 -19.14 2.30 5.64
C LYS A 672 -19.81 0.93 5.56
N LEU A 673 -21.11 0.92 5.76
CA LEU A 673 -21.96 -0.28 5.66
C LEU A 673 -23.00 -0.15 4.54
N SER A 674 -22.89 0.90 3.72
CA SER A 674 -23.80 1.23 2.61
C SER A 674 -23.19 0.94 1.22
N ALA A 675 -22.14 0.12 1.14
CA ALA A 675 -21.38 -0.06 -0.10
C ALA A 675 -20.80 -1.48 -0.21
N PHE A 676 -21.67 -2.49 -0.23
CA PHE A 676 -21.30 -3.90 -0.36
C PHE A 676 -21.82 -4.56 -1.65
N GLY A 677 -22.63 -3.85 -2.45
CA GLY A 677 -23.09 -4.34 -3.75
C GLY A 677 -22.10 -4.07 -4.89
N PRO A 678 -22.34 -4.63 -6.08
CA PRO A 678 -23.51 -5.42 -6.44
C PRO A 678 -23.34 -6.93 -6.24
N CYS A 679 -24.46 -7.61 -5.96
CA CYS A 679 -24.54 -9.07 -6.06
C CYS A 679 -24.74 -9.53 -7.52
N MET A 680 -24.45 -10.80 -7.79
CA MET A 680 -24.62 -11.44 -9.10
C MET A 680 -25.23 -12.84 -8.93
N ALA A 681 -26.06 -13.29 -9.88
CA ALA A 681 -26.60 -14.65 -9.90
C ALA A 681 -26.81 -15.16 -11.33
N TRP A 682 -26.31 -16.35 -11.63
CA TRP A 682 -26.30 -16.95 -12.98
C TRP A 682 -27.33 -18.07 -13.13
N HIS A 683 -28.04 -18.10 -14.27
CA HIS A 683 -28.94 -19.18 -14.66
C HIS A 683 -29.30 -19.09 -16.15
N ASP A 684 -29.66 -20.19 -16.81
CA ASP A 684 -30.28 -20.17 -18.14
C ASP A 684 -31.78 -19.86 -17.98
N VAL A 685 -32.14 -18.58 -18.06
CA VAL A 685 -33.48 -18.09 -17.68
C VAL A 685 -34.49 -18.30 -18.81
N ASP A 686 -34.06 -18.32 -20.08
CA ASP A 686 -34.93 -18.58 -21.24
C ASP A 686 -34.89 -20.01 -21.80
N GLY A 687 -34.00 -20.86 -21.27
CA GLY A 687 -33.89 -22.27 -21.62
C GLY A 687 -33.22 -22.51 -22.96
N ASP A 688 -32.37 -21.58 -23.41
CA ASP A 688 -31.67 -21.66 -24.69
C ASP A 688 -30.32 -22.40 -24.63
N GLY A 689 -29.90 -22.78 -23.41
CA GLY A 689 -28.67 -23.49 -23.11
C GLY A 689 -27.45 -22.59 -22.88
N ARG A 690 -27.59 -21.26 -22.91
CA ARG A 690 -26.56 -20.30 -22.51
C ARG A 690 -26.83 -19.74 -21.13
N SER A 691 -25.76 -19.30 -20.46
CA SER A 691 -25.86 -18.71 -19.13
C SER A 691 -26.31 -17.24 -19.23
N ASP A 692 -27.37 -16.89 -18.50
CA ASP A 692 -27.81 -15.51 -18.29
C ASP A 692 -27.42 -15.04 -16.89
N VAL A 693 -27.41 -13.72 -16.69
CA VAL A 693 -27.00 -13.13 -15.41
C VAL A 693 -27.95 -12.02 -14.94
N PHE A 694 -28.33 -12.11 -13.67
CA PHE A 694 -28.87 -10.98 -12.94
C PHE A 694 -27.76 -10.27 -12.17
N VAL A 695 -27.67 -8.95 -12.31
CA VAL A 695 -26.76 -8.10 -11.53
C VAL A 695 -27.58 -7.11 -10.70
N GLY A 696 -27.32 -7.07 -9.39
CA GLY A 696 -28.02 -6.21 -8.44
C GLY A 696 -27.70 -4.73 -8.59
N GLY A 697 -28.65 -3.86 -8.28
CA GLY A 697 -28.46 -2.40 -8.25
C GLY A 697 -28.24 -1.83 -6.85
N ALA A 698 -27.45 -0.74 -6.79
CA ALA A 698 -27.39 0.14 -5.62
C ALA A 698 -28.74 0.82 -5.32
N TRP A 699 -28.82 1.56 -4.22
CA TRP A 699 -29.98 2.41 -3.96
C TRP A 699 -30.26 3.39 -5.12
N ASP A 700 -31.52 3.39 -5.59
CA ASP A 700 -32.05 4.15 -6.73
C ASP A 700 -31.59 3.68 -8.12
N GLN A 701 -30.88 2.55 -8.18
CA GLN A 701 -30.53 1.79 -9.37
C GLN A 701 -31.34 0.48 -9.41
N SER A 702 -31.91 0.12 -10.54
CA SER A 702 -32.58 -1.18 -10.68
C SER A 702 -31.56 -2.26 -11.00
N GLY A 703 -31.68 -3.43 -10.38
CA GLY A 703 -31.03 -4.63 -10.90
C GLY A 703 -31.43 -4.93 -12.35
N GLU A 704 -30.53 -5.58 -13.08
CA GLU A 704 -30.66 -5.82 -14.51
C GLU A 704 -30.47 -7.31 -14.85
N LEU A 705 -31.28 -7.82 -15.77
CA LEU A 705 -31.11 -9.14 -16.38
C LEU A 705 -30.46 -9.00 -17.75
N TRP A 706 -29.43 -9.80 -17.99
CA TRP A 706 -28.66 -9.84 -19.21
C TRP A 706 -28.68 -11.26 -19.78
N LEU A 707 -29.18 -11.39 -21.00
CA LEU A 707 -29.25 -12.70 -21.67
C LEU A 707 -27.98 -12.98 -22.47
N GLY A 708 -27.46 -14.19 -22.33
CA GLY A 708 -26.30 -14.69 -23.03
C GLY A 708 -26.59 -14.91 -24.52
N GLY A 709 -25.75 -14.34 -25.39
CA GLY A 709 -25.85 -14.46 -26.84
C GLY A 709 -24.68 -15.23 -27.47
N GLU A 710 -24.62 -15.24 -28.80
CA GLU A 710 -23.47 -15.79 -29.53
C GLU A 710 -22.23 -14.90 -29.34
N ASP A 711 -21.04 -15.51 -29.36
CA ASP A 711 -19.72 -14.85 -29.29
C ASP A 711 -19.55 -13.95 -28.05
N GLY A 712 -20.08 -14.37 -26.89
CA GLY A 712 -19.91 -13.67 -25.62
C GLY A 712 -20.70 -12.37 -25.45
N ARG A 713 -21.64 -12.07 -26.36
CA ARG A 713 -22.43 -10.84 -26.30
C ARG A 713 -23.65 -10.98 -25.41
N PHE A 714 -23.86 -10.01 -24.52
CA PHE A 714 -25.04 -9.98 -23.67
C PHE A 714 -26.07 -8.94 -24.11
N THR A 715 -27.35 -9.30 -24.00
CA THR A 715 -28.47 -8.38 -24.27
C THR A 715 -29.26 -8.10 -23.01
N ARG A 716 -29.30 -6.83 -22.59
CA ARG A 716 -30.13 -6.42 -21.44
C ARG A 716 -31.63 -6.52 -21.74
N VAL A 717 -32.38 -7.11 -20.81
CA VAL A 717 -33.86 -7.19 -20.84
C VAL A 717 -34.46 -6.17 -19.87
N ASP A 718 -35.38 -5.31 -20.35
CA ASP A 718 -36.15 -4.42 -19.47
C ASP A 718 -37.22 -5.23 -18.74
N VAL A 719 -36.98 -5.53 -17.46
CA VAL A 719 -37.94 -6.22 -16.59
C VAL A 719 -38.68 -5.18 -15.73
N PRO A 720 -39.97 -4.89 -15.99
CA PRO A 720 -40.70 -3.83 -15.26
C PRO A 720 -40.77 -4.06 -13.75
N ALA A 721 -40.76 -5.33 -13.31
CA ALA A 721 -40.77 -5.70 -11.90
C ALA A 721 -39.51 -5.17 -11.19
N PHE A 722 -38.32 -5.38 -11.75
CA PHE A 722 -37.05 -4.92 -11.16
C PHE A 722 -36.99 -3.40 -11.09
N ARG A 723 -37.37 -2.72 -12.18
CA ARG A 723 -37.43 -1.25 -12.23
C ARG A 723 -38.35 -0.65 -11.17
N SER A 724 -39.43 -1.35 -10.82
CA SER A 724 -40.38 -0.88 -9.80
C SER A 724 -39.78 -0.87 -8.38
N ASP A 725 -38.71 -1.63 -8.17
CA ASP A 725 -38.07 -1.84 -6.86
C ASP A 725 -36.73 -1.15 -6.68
N LYS A 726 -36.27 -0.36 -7.67
CA LYS A 726 -34.99 0.40 -7.64
C LYS A 726 -34.76 1.25 -6.38
N ALA A 727 -35.82 1.56 -5.62
CA ALA A 727 -35.69 2.29 -4.36
C ALA A 727 -35.08 1.46 -3.21
N SER A 728 -34.87 0.16 -3.43
CA SER A 728 -34.22 -0.78 -2.51
C SER A 728 -32.82 -1.10 -3.06
N GLU A 729 -31.87 -1.37 -2.18
CA GLU A 729 -30.54 -1.85 -2.56
C GLU A 729 -30.55 -3.39 -2.65
N ASP A 730 -29.91 -3.94 -3.68
CA ASP A 730 -29.81 -5.38 -3.92
C ASP A 730 -28.53 -5.93 -3.28
N SER A 731 -28.68 -6.75 -2.23
CA SER A 731 -27.55 -7.20 -1.39
C SER A 731 -27.06 -8.62 -1.69
N ALA A 732 -27.95 -9.53 -2.08
CA ALA A 732 -27.66 -10.91 -2.48
C ALA A 732 -28.84 -11.44 -3.31
N ALA A 733 -28.57 -12.34 -4.25
CA ALA A 733 -29.58 -12.93 -5.12
C ALA A 733 -29.33 -14.42 -5.38
N ILE A 734 -30.39 -15.20 -5.53
CA ILE A 734 -30.32 -16.62 -5.90
C ILE A 734 -31.45 -17.00 -6.86
N TRP A 735 -31.19 -18.00 -7.69
CA TRP A 735 -32.17 -18.65 -8.57
C TRP A 735 -32.63 -19.97 -7.97
N PHE A 736 -33.95 -20.16 -7.77
CA PHE A 736 -34.51 -21.40 -7.21
C PHE A 736 -35.99 -21.54 -7.61
N ASP A 737 -36.56 -22.75 -7.56
CA ASP A 737 -37.97 -22.97 -7.93
C ASP A 737 -38.86 -22.79 -6.69
N ALA A 738 -39.64 -21.70 -6.62
CA ALA A 738 -40.38 -21.35 -5.42
C ALA A 738 -41.83 -21.89 -5.41
N ASP A 739 -42.45 -22.13 -6.57
CA ASP A 739 -43.80 -22.71 -6.68
C ASP A 739 -43.87 -24.13 -7.26
N GLY A 740 -42.73 -24.72 -7.61
CA GLY A 740 -42.62 -26.09 -8.11
C GLY A 740 -43.11 -26.24 -9.55
N ASP A 741 -43.11 -25.17 -10.34
CA ASP A 741 -43.55 -25.19 -11.74
C ASP A 741 -42.44 -25.55 -12.74
N GLY A 742 -41.19 -25.60 -12.27
CA GLY A 742 -40.03 -26.10 -12.99
C GLY A 742 -39.21 -25.01 -13.69
N ASP A 743 -39.63 -23.75 -13.69
CA ASP A 743 -38.75 -22.61 -13.95
C ASP A 743 -38.15 -22.06 -12.66
N ARG A 744 -36.92 -21.53 -12.75
CA ARG A 744 -36.28 -20.90 -11.59
C ARG A 744 -36.77 -19.46 -11.45
N ASP A 745 -37.22 -19.14 -10.25
CA ASP A 745 -37.58 -17.83 -9.76
C ASP A 745 -36.37 -17.10 -9.19
N LEU A 746 -36.45 -15.76 -9.14
CA LEU A 746 -35.41 -14.92 -8.59
C LEU A 746 -35.78 -14.39 -7.21
N LEU A 747 -35.01 -14.74 -6.19
CA LEU A 747 -35.05 -14.05 -4.90
C LEU A 747 -33.92 -13.03 -4.81
N VAL A 748 -34.27 -11.78 -4.55
CA VAL A 748 -33.32 -10.69 -4.29
C VAL A 748 -33.56 -10.16 -2.88
N THR A 749 -32.54 -10.28 -2.04
CA THR A 749 -32.55 -9.71 -0.69
C THR A 749 -32.31 -8.20 -0.72
N SER A 750 -32.61 -7.51 0.38
CA SER A 750 -32.42 -6.07 0.49
C SER A 750 -31.55 -5.66 1.67
N GLY A 751 -30.53 -4.86 1.39
CA GLY A 751 -29.55 -4.42 2.37
C GLY A 751 -29.52 -2.91 2.58
N SER A 752 -28.40 -2.44 3.14
CA SER A 752 -27.99 -1.04 3.33
C SER A 752 -28.23 -0.43 4.72
N SER A 753 -27.26 0.39 5.15
CA SER A 753 -27.32 1.23 6.35
C SER A 753 -28.03 2.58 6.09
N GLU A 754 -28.42 2.86 4.85
CA GLU A 754 -29.10 4.09 4.44
C GLU A 754 -30.56 4.20 4.92
N PHE A 755 -31.16 3.06 5.25
CA PHE A 755 -32.56 2.96 5.63
C PHE A 755 -32.72 2.85 7.15
N PHE A 756 -33.96 2.91 7.64
CA PHE A 756 -34.26 2.70 9.06
C PHE A 756 -34.69 1.25 9.32
N GLU A 757 -34.57 0.79 10.57
CA GLU A 757 -35.07 -0.54 10.97
C GLU A 757 -36.53 -0.73 10.50
N ARG A 758 -36.79 -1.85 9.80
CA ARG A 758 -38.12 -2.22 9.25
C ARG A 758 -38.67 -1.29 8.16
N ASP A 759 -37.82 -0.49 7.51
CA ASP A 759 -38.21 0.24 6.31
C ASP A 759 -38.71 -0.74 5.22
N ARG A 760 -39.71 -0.34 4.45
CA ARG A 760 -40.25 -1.18 3.36
C ARG A 760 -39.22 -1.48 2.27
N ARG A 761 -38.17 -0.66 2.15
CA ARG A 761 -37.05 -0.84 1.22
C ARG A 761 -36.10 -1.95 1.66
N LEU A 762 -36.17 -2.39 2.91
CA LEU A 762 -35.45 -3.55 3.43
C LEU A 762 -36.25 -4.86 3.28
N ARG A 763 -37.27 -4.88 2.42
CA ARG A 763 -38.07 -6.09 2.18
C ARG A 763 -37.45 -6.91 1.06
N ASN A 764 -37.17 -8.16 1.36
CA ASN A 764 -36.75 -9.14 0.37
C ASN A 764 -37.84 -9.33 -0.70
N ARG A 765 -37.42 -9.56 -1.94
CA ARG A 765 -38.28 -9.55 -3.13
C ARG A 765 -38.13 -10.87 -3.87
N LEU A 766 -39.23 -11.59 -4.02
CA LEU A 766 -39.32 -12.79 -4.86
C LEU A 766 -40.03 -12.42 -6.17
N TYR A 767 -39.39 -12.71 -7.29
CA TYR A 767 -39.91 -12.53 -8.64
C TYR A 767 -40.10 -13.90 -9.26
N LEU A 768 -41.36 -14.23 -9.51
CA LEU A 768 -41.77 -15.47 -10.13
C LEU A 768 -41.49 -15.39 -11.63
N ASN A 769 -40.73 -16.35 -12.14
CA ASN A 769 -40.55 -16.52 -13.57
C ASN A 769 -41.88 -17.00 -14.17
N ARG A 770 -42.20 -16.48 -15.36
CA ARG A 770 -43.41 -16.84 -16.12
C ARG A 770 -43.04 -17.34 -17.51
N GLY A 771 -41.77 -17.66 -17.70
CA GLY A 771 -41.14 -17.97 -18.97
C GLY A 771 -41.24 -16.85 -20.00
N VAL A 772 -41.10 -17.24 -21.27
CA VAL A 772 -41.13 -16.31 -22.40
C VAL A 772 -42.58 -16.00 -22.82
N VAL A 773 -43.01 -14.75 -22.62
CA VAL A 773 -44.32 -14.22 -23.03
C VAL A 773 -44.12 -13.16 -24.11
N ASP A 774 -44.79 -13.31 -25.26
CA ASP A 774 -44.66 -12.42 -26.43
C ASP A 774 -43.21 -12.21 -26.93
N GLY A 775 -42.33 -13.20 -26.70
CA GLY A 775 -40.93 -13.18 -27.16
C GLY A 775 -39.95 -12.50 -26.19
N THR A 776 -40.39 -12.20 -24.96
CA THR A 776 -39.55 -11.68 -23.88
C THR A 776 -39.82 -12.45 -22.59
N ILE A 777 -38.79 -12.71 -21.79
CA ILE A 777 -38.96 -13.31 -20.46
C ILE A 777 -39.82 -12.38 -19.61
N ALA A 778 -40.81 -12.95 -18.93
CA ALA A 778 -41.73 -12.22 -18.09
C ALA A 778 -41.55 -12.63 -16.62
N PHE A 779 -41.46 -11.64 -15.73
CA PHE A 779 -41.45 -11.83 -14.29
C PHE A 779 -42.69 -11.22 -13.64
N GLU A 780 -43.24 -11.93 -12.65
CA GLU A 780 -44.29 -11.44 -11.77
C GLU A 780 -43.78 -11.34 -10.34
N LYS A 781 -43.96 -10.19 -9.69
CA LYS A 781 -43.56 -10.05 -8.28
C LYS A 781 -44.51 -10.82 -7.37
N ALA A 782 -43.98 -11.68 -6.52
CA ALA A 782 -44.76 -12.39 -5.50
C ALA A 782 -45.41 -11.40 -4.51
N PRO A 783 -46.56 -11.75 -3.91
CA PRO A 783 -47.20 -10.92 -2.89
C PRO A 783 -46.25 -10.54 -1.76
N SER A 784 -46.31 -9.30 -1.27
CA SER A 784 -45.36 -8.80 -0.25
C SER A 784 -45.37 -9.55 1.10
N GLY A 785 -46.35 -10.40 1.35
CA GLY A 785 -46.44 -11.25 2.54
C GLY A 785 -45.91 -12.66 2.35
N SER A 786 -45.50 -13.03 1.12
CA SER A 786 -45.06 -14.38 0.78
C SER A 786 -43.80 -14.80 1.54
N LEU A 787 -42.90 -13.87 1.86
CA LEU A 787 -41.69 -14.09 2.68
C LEU A 787 -41.91 -13.68 4.15
N GLY A 788 -43.07 -14.01 4.72
CA GLY A 788 -43.43 -13.63 6.10
C GLY A 788 -43.62 -12.13 6.36
N GLY A 789 -43.46 -11.28 5.34
CA GLY A 789 -43.50 -9.81 5.47
C GLY A 789 -42.29 -9.21 6.18
N LEU A 790 -41.17 -9.96 6.23
CA LEU A 790 -39.94 -9.56 6.89
C LEU A 790 -39.30 -8.34 6.19
N ALA A 791 -38.75 -7.43 6.99
CA ALA A 791 -38.09 -6.22 6.52
C ALA A 791 -36.89 -5.90 7.42
N PHE A 792 -35.69 -6.24 6.99
CA PHE A 792 -34.45 -6.08 7.75
C PHE A 792 -33.26 -6.03 6.79
N ASN A 793 -32.12 -5.53 7.28
CA ASN A 793 -30.88 -5.48 6.50
C ASN A 793 -30.32 -6.91 6.37
N SER A 794 -30.55 -7.52 5.20
CA SER A 794 -30.07 -8.86 4.84
C SER A 794 -28.88 -8.78 3.89
N HIS A 795 -28.00 -9.78 3.93
CA HIS A 795 -26.80 -9.80 3.07
C HIS A 795 -26.39 -11.20 2.59
N ALA A 796 -27.00 -12.26 3.12
CA ALA A 796 -26.76 -13.62 2.69
C ALA A 796 -28.09 -14.34 2.51
N VAL A 797 -28.16 -15.21 1.50
CA VAL A 797 -29.33 -16.04 1.21
C VAL A 797 -28.88 -17.32 0.53
N ASP A 798 -29.50 -18.43 0.91
CA ASP A 798 -29.31 -19.70 0.21
C ASP A 798 -30.55 -20.59 0.37
N ALA A 799 -30.75 -21.53 -0.56
CA ALA A 799 -31.93 -22.40 -0.63
C ALA A 799 -31.59 -23.89 -0.59
N SER A 800 -32.36 -24.67 0.17
CA SER A 800 -32.19 -26.13 0.30
C SER A 800 -33.50 -26.77 0.74
N ASP A 801 -33.74 -28.03 0.39
CA ASP A 801 -34.82 -28.87 0.92
C ASP A 801 -34.39 -29.44 2.29
N PHE A 802 -34.35 -28.58 3.32
CA PHE A 802 -33.74 -28.98 4.61
C PHE A 802 -34.61 -29.95 5.40
N ASP A 803 -35.92 -30.00 5.15
CA ASP A 803 -36.83 -30.92 5.83
C ASP A 803 -37.22 -32.17 5.01
N GLY A 804 -36.79 -32.23 3.75
CA GLY A 804 -36.85 -33.41 2.88
C GLY A 804 -38.24 -33.66 2.31
N ASP A 805 -39.06 -32.64 2.16
CA ASP A 805 -40.43 -32.74 1.66
C ASP A 805 -40.55 -32.50 0.14
N GLY A 806 -39.45 -32.08 -0.50
CA GLY A 806 -39.27 -31.98 -1.94
C GLY A 806 -39.49 -30.58 -2.53
N ASP A 807 -39.79 -29.58 -1.71
CA ASP A 807 -39.69 -28.17 -2.10
C ASP A 807 -38.46 -27.49 -1.49
N LEU A 808 -38.06 -26.33 -2.03
CA LEU A 808 -36.87 -25.62 -1.56
C LEU A 808 -37.27 -24.57 -0.52
N ASP A 809 -36.62 -24.65 0.64
CA ASP A 809 -36.71 -23.69 1.75
C ASP A 809 -35.61 -22.63 1.66
N LEU A 810 -35.66 -21.64 2.57
CA LEU A 810 -34.74 -20.51 2.54
C LEU A 810 -34.07 -20.26 3.89
N PHE A 811 -32.77 -20.02 3.87
CA PHE A 811 -32.09 -19.27 4.92
C PHE A 811 -31.84 -17.83 4.46
N ILE A 812 -32.15 -16.84 5.30
CA ILE A 812 -31.86 -15.43 5.06
C ILE A 812 -31.08 -14.87 6.24
N GLY A 813 -29.82 -14.54 5.99
CA GLY A 813 -28.87 -14.00 6.96
C GLY A 813 -29.03 -12.49 7.16
N SER A 814 -29.08 -12.06 8.42
CA SER A 814 -29.15 -10.65 8.79
C SER A 814 -27.77 -10.04 9.01
N ARG A 815 -27.58 -8.79 8.54
CA ARG A 815 -26.35 -8.01 8.73
C ARG A 815 -26.45 -7.18 10.01
N SER A 816 -26.48 -5.85 9.93
CA SER A 816 -26.56 -4.96 11.10
C SER A 816 -27.86 -4.16 11.09
N VAL A 817 -28.36 -3.82 12.28
CA VAL A 817 -29.45 -2.85 12.43
C VAL A 817 -28.93 -1.48 11.94
N PRO A 818 -29.58 -0.84 10.96
CA PRO A 818 -29.09 0.43 10.43
C PRO A 818 -28.87 1.50 11.51
N GLY A 819 -27.67 2.09 11.53
CA GLY A 819 -27.25 3.09 12.52
C GLY A 819 -26.99 2.55 13.92
N ARG A 820 -26.94 1.22 14.10
CA ARG A 820 -26.67 0.55 15.40
C ARG A 820 -25.68 -0.60 15.30
N TYR A 821 -24.82 -0.63 14.29
CA TYR A 821 -23.74 -1.62 14.22
C TYR A 821 -22.95 -1.64 15.54
N PRO A 822 -22.62 -2.81 16.12
CA PRO A 822 -22.79 -4.17 15.57
C PRO A 822 -24.08 -4.89 15.99
N ASP A 823 -25.11 -4.21 16.53
CA ASP A 823 -26.39 -4.86 16.83
C ASP A 823 -26.98 -5.48 15.54
N THR A 824 -27.52 -6.69 15.62
CA THR A 824 -28.10 -7.40 14.47
C THR A 824 -29.61 -7.57 14.60
N PRO A 825 -30.36 -7.61 13.48
CA PRO A 825 -31.69 -8.21 13.45
C PRO A 825 -31.61 -9.72 13.72
N ALA A 826 -32.76 -10.41 13.67
CA ALA A 826 -32.74 -11.86 13.62
C ALA A 826 -32.43 -12.36 12.20
N SER A 827 -31.63 -13.42 12.07
CA SER A 827 -31.58 -14.25 10.86
C SER A 827 -32.77 -15.21 10.83
N HIS A 828 -33.16 -15.67 9.64
CA HIS A 828 -34.41 -16.42 9.46
C HIS A 828 -34.23 -17.69 8.62
N LEU A 829 -34.74 -18.81 9.12
CA LEU A 829 -35.02 -20.04 8.39
C LEU A 829 -36.51 -20.07 8.03
N LEU A 830 -36.82 -20.08 6.75
CA LEU A 830 -38.17 -20.03 6.22
C LEU A 830 -38.50 -21.34 5.51
N ARG A 831 -39.49 -22.08 6.01
CA ARG A 831 -40.01 -23.26 5.32
C ARG A 831 -40.97 -22.86 4.20
N ASN A 832 -40.87 -23.49 3.05
CA ASN A 832 -41.80 -23.34 1.97
C ASN A 832 -43.08 -24.15 2.27
N ASP A 833 -44.22 -23.46 2.37
CA ASP A 833 -45.55 -24.06 2.53
C ASP A 833 -46.39 -23.75 1.26
N SER A 834 -45.74 -23.47 0.12
CA SER A 834 -46.39 -23.04 -1.12
C SER A 834 -47.27 -24.16 -1.67
N SER A 835 -48.50 -23.83 -2.06
CA SER A 835 -49.40 -24.83 -2.62
C SER A 835 -50.44 -24.23 -3.54
N ASN A 836 -50.79 -24.97 -4.60
CA ASN A 836 -51.80 -24.55 -5.60
C ASN A 836 -51.53 -23.16 -6.20
N GLY A 837 -50.26 -22.78 -6.39
CA GLY A 837 -49.85 -21.48 -6.93
C GLY A 837 -49.95 -20.31 -5.93
N GLU A 838 -50.23 -20.57 -4.65
CA GLU A 838 -50.11 -19.58 -3.58
C GLU A 838 -48.72 -19.68 -2.94
N ILE A 839 -47.85 -18.70 -3.21
CA ILE A 839 -46.52 -18.62 -2.61
C ILE A 839 -46.61 -18.27 -1.13
N ARG A 840 -46.04 -19.12 -0.27
CA ARG A 840 -46.05 -18.92 1.17
C ARG A 840 -44.82 -19.55 1.85
N PHE A 841 -43.96 -18.70 2.39
CA PHE A 841 -42.86 -19.09 3.27
C PHE A 841 -43.19 -18.75 4.73
N VAL A 842 -42.88 -19.67 5.65
CA VAL A 842 -43.17 -19.56 7.08
C VAL A 842 -41.88 -19.59 7.89
N ASP A 843 -41.66 -18.57 8.72
CA ASP A 843 -40.51 -18.53 9.62
C ASP A 843 -40.63 -19.60 10.72
N VAL A 844 -39.73 -20.57 10.66
CA VAL A 844 -39.63 -21.73 11.56
C VAL A 844 -38.37 -21.68 12.43
N THR A 845 -37.60 -20.59 12.38
CA THR A 845 -36.28 -20.44 13.03
C THR A 845 -36.31 -20.82 14.50
N ALA A 846 -37.25 -20.26 15.28
CA ALA A 846 -37.31 -20.50 16.72
C ALA A 846 -37.69 -21.94 17.09
N GLU A 847 -38.37 -22.65 16.20
CA GLU A 847 -38.83 -24.03 16.40
C GLU A 847 -37.75 -25.04 16.00
N LEU A 848 -37.21 -24.88 14.78
CA LEU A 848 -36.35 -25.87 14.13
C LEU A 848 -34.86 -25.56 14.21
N ALA A 849 -34.48 -24.31 14.46
CA ALA A 849 -33.08 -23.89 14.61
C ALA A 849 -32.87 -22.94 15.81
N PRO A 850 -33.11 -23.37 17.07
CA PRO A 850 -32.99 -22.49 18.22
C PRO A 850 -31.58 -21.91 18.36
N GLY A 851 -31.48 -20.57 18.32
CA GLY A 851 -30.21 -19.83 18.38
C GLY A 851 -29.74 -19.29 17.04
N LEU A 852 -30.19 -19.85 15.90
CA LEU A 852 -29.78 -19.42 14.56
C LEU A 852 -30.17 -17.96 14.28
N GLY A 853 -31.30 -17.51 14.83
CA GLY A 853 -31.71 -16.11 14.72
C GLY A 853 -30.77 -15.12 15.44
N GLU A 854 -29.89 -15.59 16.34
CA GLU A 854 -28.91 -14.77 17.07
C GLU A 854 -27.46 -15.10 16.67
N VAL A 855 -27.26 -15.71 15.49
CA VAL A 855 -25.95 -16.20 15.02
C VAL A 855 -24.91 -15.09 14.86
N GLY A 856 -25.33 -13.86 14.55
CA GLY A 856 -24.47 -12.68 14.51
C GLY A 856 -24.58 -11.87 13.21
N LEU A 857 -23.50 -11.19 12.86
CA LEU A 857 -23.37 -10.32 11.69
C LEU A 857 -23.13 -11.16 10.43
N VAL A 858 -24.17 -11.75 9.87
CA VAL A 858 -24.06 -12.67 8.74
C VAL A 858 -23.63 -11.95 7.46
N THR A 859 -22.64 -12.52 6.78
CA THR A 859 -22.05 -12.00 5.53
C THR A 859 -22.10 -13.02 4.40
N GLY A 860 -22.09 -14.33 4.70
CA GLY A 860 -22.26 -15.42 3.74
C GLY A 860 -22.95 -16.63 4.37
N ALA A 861 -23.59 -17.45 3.54
CA ALA A 861 -24.25 -18.68 3.96
C ALA A 861 -24.26 -19.69 2.81
N SER A 862 -24.15 -20.97 3.12
CA SER A 862 -24.24 -22.05 2.14
C SER A 862 -24.76 -23.35 2.77
N TRP A 863 -25.53 -24.12 2.01
CA TRP A 863 -25.96 -25.48 2.36
C TRP A 863 -24.98 -26.53 1.79
N VAL A 864 -24.51 -27.45 2.64
CA VAL A 864 -23.54 -28.49 2.27
C VAL A 864 -23.79 -29.81 3.00
N ASP A 865 -23.69 -30.95 2.34
CA ASP A 865 -23.65 -32.27 3.01
C ASP A 865 -22.26 -32.48 3.66
N ALA A 866 -22.00 -31.74 4.74
CA ALA A 866 -20.68 -31.66 5.36
C ALA A 866 -20.17 -32.99 5.94
N ASP A 867 -21.07 -33.90 6.32
CA ASP A 867 -20.72 -35.20 6.91
C ASP A 867 -21.12 -36.42 6.07
N GLY A 868 -21.53 -36.21 4.82
CA GLY A 868 -21.84 -37.28 3.87
C GLY A 868 -23.02 -38.17 4.30
N ASP A 869 -23.94 -37.64 5.12
CA ASP A 869 -25.14 -38.37 5.55
C ASP A 869 -26.32 -38.22 4.57
N GLY A 870 -26.12 -37.43 3.50
CA GLY A 870 -27.09 -37.18 2.44
C GLY A 870 -28.09 -36.08 2.79
N LYS A 871 -27.85 -35.31 3.86
CA LYS A 871 -28.66 -34.15 4.25
C LYS A 871 -27.76 -32.93 4.31
N GLU A 872 -28.23 -31.84 3.75
CA GLU A 872 -27.46 -30.60 3.75
C GLU A 872 -27.53 -29.91 5.11
N ASP A 873 -26.36 -29.52 5.60
CA ASP A 873 -26.09 -28.72 6.79
C ASP A 873 -25.90 -27.26 6.40
N LEU A 874 -26.33 -26.33 7.27
CA LEU A 874 -26.19 -24.89 7.01
C LEU A 874 -24.86 -24.37 7.57
N VAL A 875 -24.01 -23.82 6.71
CA VAL A 875 -22.80 -23.09 7.08
C VAL A 875 -23.03 -21.59 6.98
N VAL A 876 -22.56 -20.82 7.96
CA VAL A 876 -22.77 -19.37 8.04
C VAL A 876 -21.48 -18.64 8.43
N ALA A 877 -21.06 -17.69 7.60
CA ALA A 877 -19.95 -16.77 7.86
C ALA A 877 -20.43 -15.52 8.61
N CYS A 878 -19.69 -15.10 9.63
CA CYS A 878 -20.04 -13.95 10.48
C CYS A 878 -18.87 -13.01 10.69
N GLU A 879 -19.12 -11.70 10.58
CA GLU A 879 -18.17 -10.70 11.07
C GLU A 879 -18.12 -10.72 12.61
N TRP A 880 -16.92 -10.62 13.18
CA TRP A 880 -16.68 -10.73 14.63
C TRP A 880 -17.08 -12.08 15.25
N GLY A 881 -17.07 -13.15 14.44
CA GLY A 881 -17.47 -14.50 14.85
C GLY A 881 -16.70 -15.57 14.06
N PRO A 882 -16.98 -16.85 14.33
CA PRO A 882 -16.45 -17.94 13.52
C PRO A 882 -17.27 -18.13 12.24
N ILE A 883 -16.76 -18.94 11.31
CA ILE A 883 -17.63 -19.68 10.41
C ILE A 883 -18.35 -20.72 11.28
N SER A 884 -19.67 -20.79 11.18
CA SER A 884 -20.52 -21.67 11.99
C SER A 884 -21.18 -22.74 11.14
N ILE A 885 -21.48 -23.89 11.72
CA ILE A 885 -22.19 -24.99 11.06
C ILE A 885 -23.35 -25.49 11.92
N TRP A 886 -24.49 -25.65 11.27
CA TRP A 886 -25.75 -26.08 11.85
C TRP A 886 -26.19 -27.38 11.19
N ARG A 887 -25.94 -28.47 11.90
CA ARG A 887 -26.17 -29.83 11.40
C ARG A 887 -27.66 -30.15 11.30
N ASN A 888 -28.08 -30.71 10.18
CA ASN A 888 -29.45 -31.09 9.88
C ASN A 888 -29.78 -32.50 10.40
N GLU A 889 -30.56 -32.55 11.48
CA GLU A 889 -31.04 -33.79 12.08
C GLU A 889 -32.54 -33.97 11.81
N GLU A 890 -32.89 -34.38 10.58
CA GLU A 890 -34.27 -34.64 10.15
C GLU A 890 -35.15 -33.36 10.19
N GLY A 891 -34.73 -32.31 9.50
CA GLY A 891 -35.45 -31.03 9.45
C GLY A 891 -35.26 -30.17 10.70
N ARG A 892 -34.29 -30.49 11.55
CA ARG A 892 -33.94 -29.71 12.73
C ARG A 892 -32.46 -29.38 12.71
N LEU A 893 -32.14 -28.09 12.73
CA LEU A 893 -30.78 -27.60 12.70
C LEU A 893 -30.22 -27.44 14.11
N ASN A 894 -29.05 -28.03 14.37
CA ASN A 894 -28.35 -27.91 15.65
C ASN A 894 -26.94 -27.37 15.44
N ASP A 895 -26.55 -26.34 16.20
CA ASP A 895 -25.19 -25.80 16.17
C ASP A 895 -24.17 -26.84 16.65
N VAL A 896 -23.29 -27.25 15.73
CA VAL A 896 -22.15 -28.14 16.00
C VAL A 896 -20.81 -27.47 15.75
N THR A 897 -20.77 -26.14 15.57
CA THR A 897 -19.61 -25.30 15.23
C THR A 897 -18.36 -25.61 16.06
N LYS A 898 -18.53 -25.75 17.37
CA LYS A 898 -17.40 -26.04 18.26
C LYS A 898 -16.92 -27.49 18.12
N ALA A 899 -17.83 -28.42 17.88
CA ALA A 899 -17.52 -29.84 17.77
C ALA A 899 -16.85 -30.20 16.44
N SER A 900 -17.12 -29.42 15.38
CA SER A 900 -16.56 -29.60 14.04
C SER A 900 -15.19 -28.95 13.85
N GLY A 901 -14.74 -28.09 14.77
CA GLY A 901 -13.46 -27.37 14.64
C GLY A 901 -13.55 -26.00 13.97
N LEU A 902 -14.67 -25.67 13.32
CA LEU A 902 -14.92 -24.37 12.71
C LEU A 902 -14.93 -23.21 13.72
N GLY A 903 -15.32 -23.46 14.97
CA GLY A 903 -15.30 -22.46 16.05
C GLY A 903 -13.90 -22.08 16.60
N SER A 904 -12.81 -22.52 15.95
CA SER A 904 -11.43 -22.30 16.40
C SER A 904 -10.86 -20.92 16.06
N VAL A 905 -11.39 -20.27 15.02
CA VAL A 905 -10.95 -18.95 14.55
C VAL A 905 -12.15 -18.01 14.49
N ARG A 906 -12.01 -16.81 15.09
CA ARG A 906 -12.99 -15.73 15.00
C ARG A 906 -12.41 -14.64 14.12
N GLY A 907 -13.12 -14.29 13.07
CA GLY A 907 -12.62 -13.39 12.03
C GLY A 907 -13.60 -12.28 11.69
N TRP A 908 -13.22 -11.52 10.68
CA TRP A 908 -14.11 -10.61 9.96
C TRP A 908 -14.46 -11.26 8.63
N TRP A 909 -15.20 -12.37 8.72
CA TRP A 909 -15.56 -13.14 7.54
C TRP A 909 -16.53 -12.35 6.66
N TYR A 910 -16.23 -12.25 5.37
CA TYR A 910 -17.06 -11.61 4.36
C TYR A 910 -17.80 -12.63 3.48
N GLY A 911 -17.35 -13.89 3.46
CA GLY A 911 -18.00 -14.95 2.70
C GLY A 911 -17.51 -16.34 3.10
N VAL A 912 -18.26 -17.35 2.64
CA VAL A 912 -17.89 -18.77 2.68
C VAL A 912 -18.38 -19.42 1.40
N VAL A 913 -17.50 -20.11 0.67
CA VAL A 913 -17.81 -20.77 -0.60
C VAL A 913 -17.40 -22.24 -0.50
N PRO A 914 -18.31 -23.21 -0.70
CA PRO A 914 -17.97 -24.62 -0.66
C PRO A 914 -17.35 -25.09 -1.98
N GLY A 915 -16.45 -26.07 -1.91
CA GLY A 915 -15.86 -26.71 -3.10
C GLY A 915 -14.97 -27.90 -2.73
N ASP A 916 -14.85 -28.88 -3.62
CA ASP A 916 -13.94 -30.02 -3.47
C ASP A 916 -12.52 -29.59 -3.89
N VAL A 917 -11.74 -29.05 -2.94
CA VAL A 917 -10.42 -28.46 -3.23
C VAL A 917 -9.32 -29.51 -3.19
N ASP A 918 -9.49 -30.57 -2.39
CA ASP A 918 -8.51 -31.66 -2.34
C ASP A 918 -8.80 -32.87 -3.24
N GLY A 919 -9.96 -32.88 -3.91
CA GLY A 919 -10.33 -33.84 -4.94
C GLY A 919 -10.78 -35.19 -4.39
N ASP A 920 -11.17 -35.25 -3.12
CA ASP A 920 -11.58 -36.50 -2.46
C ASP A 920 -13.09 -36.80 -2.59
N GLY A 921 -13.86 -35.81 -3.08
CA GLY A 921 -15.28 -35.91 -3.39
C GLY A 921 -16.22 -35.45 -2.28
N ASP A 922 -15.71 -35.04 -1.12
CA ASP A 922 -16.46 -34.24 -0.16
C ASP A 922 -16.23 -32.72 -0.40
N LEU A 923 -17.05 -31.87 0.23
CA LEU A 923 -16.93 -30.43 0.06
C LEU A 923 -16.12 -29.81 1.20
N ASP A 924 -15.06 -29.11 0.86
CA ASP A 924 -14.32 -28.20 1.72
C ASP A 924 -15.03 -26.84 1.81
N LEU A 925 -14.55 -25.98 2.72
CA LEU A 925 -15.08 -24.62 2.89
C LEU A 925 -13.99 -23.57 2.70
N VAL A 926 -14.10 -22.76 1.65
CA VAL A 926 -13.25 -21.58 1.44
C VAL A 926 -13.81 -20.42 2.26
N GLY A 927 -13.08 -19.97 3.27
CA GLY A 927 -13.43 -18.83 4.13
C GLY A 927 -12.73 -17.55 3.71
N LEU A 928 -13.51 -16.49 3.52
CA LEU A 928 -13.05 -15.21 2.97
C LEU A 928 -13.05 -14.14 4.08
N ASN A 929 -11.89 -13.60 4.41
CA ASN A 929 -11.64 -12.73 5.56
C ASN A 929 -10.98 -11.41 5.13
N VAL A 930 -10.63 -10.57 6.11
CA VAL A 930 -10.06 -9.23 5.89
C VAL A 930 -8.60 -9.23 5.40
N GLY A 931 -7.85 -10.30 5.62
CA GLY A 931 -6.43 -10.38 5.28
C GLY A 931 -5.50 -9.66 6.26
N LEU A 932 -4.21 -9.62 5.93
CA LEU A 932 -3.14 -9.16 6.82
C LEU A 932 -2.67 -7.74 6.52
N ASN A 933 -2.97 -7.18 5.34
CA ASN A 933 -2.55 -5.84 4.94
C ASN A 933 -3.46 -4.73 5.52
N THR A 934 -3.62 -4.73 6.84
CA THR A 934 -4.42 -3.72 7.54
C THR A 934 -3.71 -3.21 8.80
N LYS A 935 -4.09 -2.02 9.29
CA LYS A 935 -3.54 -1.46 10.54
C LYS A 935 -3.80 -2.30 11.80
N TYR A 936 -4.67 -3.32 11.71
CA TYR A 936 -4.97 -4.24 12.81
C TYR A 936 -3.90 -5.33 12.93
N GLY A 937 -3.07 -5.53 11.90
CA GLY A 937 -1.97 -6.48 11.88
C GLY A 937 -2.40 -7.93 12.07
N GLU A 938 -1.48 -8.79 12.51
CA GLU A 938 -1.75 -10.21 12.75
C GLU A 938 -2.45 -10.41 14.11
N ALA A 939 -3.79 -10.37 14.12
CA ALA A 939 -4.59 -10.71 15.29
C ALA A 939 -4.46 -12.20 15.65
N ASN A 940 -4.43 -12.50 16.95
CA ASN A 940 -4.36 -13.86 17.46
C ASN A 940 -5.04 -14.00 18.83
N SER A 941 -5.17 -15.24 19.34
CA SER A 941 -5.86 -15.53 20.59
C SER A 941 -5.31 -14.81 21.84
N THR A 942 -4.05 -14.34 21.81
CA THR A 942 -3.44 -13.56 22.90
C THR A 942 -3.51 -12.04 22.69
N SER A 943 -3.68 -11.61 21.44
CA SER A 943 -3.78 -10.21 21.03
C SER A 943 -4.87 -10.05 19.97
N PRO A 944 -6.15 -10.23 20.34
CA PRO A 944 -7.25 -10.08 19.40
C PRO A 944 -7.49 -8.60 19.06
N ALA A 945 -8.06 -8.35 17.90
CA ALA A 945 -8.76 -7.09 17.66
C ALA A 945 -10.05 -7.10 18.49
N VAL A 946 -10.41 -5.95 19.09
CA VAL A 946 -11.56 -5.86 19.99
C VAL A 946 -12.43 -4.66 19.63
N LEU A 947 -13.74 -4.88 19.59
CA LEU A 947 -14.75 -3.83 19.48
C LEU A 947 -15.64 -3.82 20.72
N TYR A 948 -15.78 -2.65 21.34
CA TYR A 948 -16.78 -2.41 22.37
C TYR A 948 -17.94 -1.59 21.82
N PHE A 949 -19.16 -1.94 22.25
CA PHE A 949 -20.36 -1.17 21.94
C PHE A 949 -21.22 -0.97 23.19
N GLY A 950 -21.36 0.27 23.65
CA GLY A 950 -22.08 0.57 24.88
C GLY A 950 -22.12 2.05 25.25
N ASP A 951 -22.90 2.41 26.28
CA ASP A 951 -23.08 3.78 26.76
C ASP A 951 -21.88 4.24 27.62
N MET A 952 -20.83 4.70 26.94
CA MET A 952 -19.53 5.04 27.54
C MET A 952 -19.57 6.35 28.32
N ASP A 953 -20.40 7.30 27.89
CA ASP A 953 -20.51 8.65 28.48
C ASP A 953 -21.76 8.83 29.35
N ARG A 954 -22.56 7.78 29.53
CA ARG A 954 -23.82 7.77 30.30
C ARG A 954 -24.86 8.73 29.73
N SER A 955 -24.82 8.96 28.42
CA SER A 955 -25.80 9.76 27.69
C SER A 955 -27.09 8.99 27.37
N GLY A 956 -27.08 7.67 27.56
CA GLY A 956 -28.11 6.75 27.10
C GLY A 956 -27.97 6.34 25.64
N ARG A 957 -26.88 6.72 24.96
CA ARG A 957 -26.58 6.34 23.57
C ARG A 957 -25.32 5.48 23.54
N PRO A 958 -25.35 4.31 22.86
CA PRO A 958 -24.15 3.50 22.74
C PRO A 958 -23.14 4.13 21.78
N ASN A 959 -21.86 3.92 22.05
CA ASN A 959 -20.71 4.37 21.25
C ASN A 959 -19.83 3.16 20.91
N LEU A 960 -19.19 3.22 19.74
CA LEU A 960 -18.19 2.25 19.30
C LEU A 960 -16.80 2.60 19.84
N ILE A 961 -16.06 1.59 20.27
CA ILE A 961 -14.64 1.74 20.63
C ILE A 961 -13.86 0.56 20.05
N GLU A 962 -13.02 0.86 19.07
CA GLU A 962 -12.01 -0.06 18.57
C GLU A 962 -10.79 -0.04 19.49
N ALA A 963 -10.34 -1.22 19.89
CA ALA A 963 -9.23 -1.39 20.81
C ALA A 963 -8.28 -2.50 20.34
N LYS A 964 -7.00 -2.32 20.68
CA LYS A 964 -5.93 -3.29 20.42
C LYS A 964 -5.20 -3.67 21.70
N CYS A 965 -4.73 -4.90 21.78
CA CYS A 965 -3.92 -5.38 22.89
C CYS A 965 -2.45 -4.95 22.69
N LYS A 966 -1.82 -4.39 23.73
CA LYS A 966 -0.37 -4.13 23.76
C LYS A 966 0.16 -4.29 25.18
N SER A 967 1.16 -5.16 25.37
CA SER A 967 1.93 -5.34 26.61
C SER A 967 1.06 -5.35 27.88
N ASP A 968 0.12 -6.30 27.95
CA ASP A 968 -0.88 -6.52 29.02
C ASP A 968 -1.98 -5.44 29.19
N SER A 969 -2.07 -4.48 28.28
CA SER A 969 -3.08 -3.40 28.32
C SER A 969 -3.90 -3.30 27.03
N MET A 970 -5.12 -2.77 27.14
CA MET A 970 -5.94 -2.43 25.98
C MET A 970 -5.78 -0.95 25.66
N LEU A 971 -5.45 -0.62 24.42
CA LEU A 971 -5.24 0.75 23.95
C LEU A 971 -6.30 1.11 22.90
N PRO A 972 -6.73 2.39 22.83
CA PRO A 972 -7.65 2.82 21.78
C PRO A 972 -6.96 2.80 20.41
N VAL A 973 -7.66 2.29 19.40
CA VAL A 973 -7.23 2.40 18.00
C VAL A 973 -7.39 3.83 17.50
N ARG A 974 -8.45 4.53 17.94
CA ARG A 974 -8.78 5.91 17.51
C ARG A 974 -8.04 6.99 18.29
N GLY A 975 -7.83 8.12 17.62
CA GLY A 975 -7.21 9.32 18.18
C GLY A 975 -8.09 10.09 19.15
N ARG A 976 -7.48 11.04 19.87
CA ARG A 976 -8.20 11.95 20.77
C ARG A 976 -9.21 12.82 20.02
N SER A 977 -8.85 13.31 18.82
CA SER A 977 -9.66 14.23 18.02
C SER A 977 -11.02 13.63 17.67
N CYS A 978 -11.04 12.48 16.99
CA CYS A 978 -12.26 11.77 16.61
C CYS A 978 -13.03 11.25 17.85
N SER A 979 -12.34 10.63 18.82
CA SER A 979 -12.97 10.12 20.05
C SER A 979 -13.68 11.24 20.83
N SER A 980 -13.06 12.41 20.96
CA SER A 980 -13.67 13.54 21.67
C SER A 980 -14.77 14.26 20.87
N GLY A 981 -14.78 14.13 19.55
CA GLY A 981 -15.89 14.56 18.71
C GLY A 981 -17.16 13.73 18.95
N ALA A 982 -17.01 12.41 19.10
CA ALA A 982 -18.10 11.50 19.44
C ALA A 982 -18.51 11.59 20.92
N MET A 983 -17.52 11.67 21.81
CA MET A 983 -17.69 11.67 23.27
C MET A 983 -17.02 12.89 23.91
N PRO A 984 -17.72 14.02 24.06
CA PRO A 984 -17.13 15.30 24.48
C PRO A 984 -16.44 15.31 25.86
N PHE A 985 -16.73 14.34 26.74
CA PHE A 985 -16.08 14.24 28.04
C PHE A 985 -14.57 13.98 27.92
N ILE A 986 -14.12 13.30 26.87
CA ILE A 986 -12.70 13.01 26.64
C ILE A 986 -11.89 14.30 26.52
N ARG A 987 -12.42 15.32 25.81
CA ARG A 987 -11.75 16.63 25.69
C ARG A 987 -11.59 17.34 27.04
N LYS A 988 -12.52 17.09 27.96
CA LYS A 988 -12.51 17.70 29.30
C LYS A 988 -11.57 16.96 30.25
N ASP A 989 -11.53 15.64 30.17
CA ASP A 989 -10.77 14.80 31.10
C ASP A 989 -9.31 14.60 30.64
N PHE A 990 -9.04 14.75 29.34
CA PHE A 990 -7.71 14.74 28.72
C PHE A 990 -7.44 16.07 28.01
N GLU A 991 -6.82 17.02 28.72
CA GLU A 991 -6.57 18.37 28.19
C GLU A 991 -5.56 18.37 27.04
N SER A 992 -4.55 17.48 27.09
CA SER A 992 -3.52 17.31 26.05
C SER A 992 -3.63 15.98 25.30
N PHE A 993 -3.02 15.92 24.11
CA PHE A 993 -2.84 14.68 23.35
C PHE A 993 -1.92 13.71 24.08
N ARG A 994 -0.89 14.21 24.78
CA ARG A 994 -0.01 13.38 25.61
C ARG A 994 -0.74 12.67 26.75
N ASP A 995 -1.68 13.35 27.42
CA ASP A 995 -2.48 12.74 28.48
C ASP A 995 -3.32 11.58 27.95
N PHE A 996 -3.94 11.76 26.78
CA PHE A 996 -4.73 10.72 26.13
C PHE A 996 -3.86 9.56 25.64
N ALA A 997 -2.73 9.86 24.99
CA ALA A 997 -1.78 8.88 24.46
C ALA A 997 -1.14 7.99 25.55
N SER A 998 -1.12 8.46 26.80
CA SER A 998 -0.57 7.71 27.94
C SER A 998 -1.60 6.84 28.63
N ALA A 999 -2.88 7.00 28.32
CA ALA A 999 -3.97 6.31 29.02
C ALA A 999 -4.39 5.03 28.29
N ASP A 1000 -4.66 3.99 29.07
CA ASP A 1000 -5.29 2.77 28.56
C ASP A 1000 -6.81 2.96 28.42
N LEU A 1001 -7.47 1.96 27.83
CA LEU A 1001 -8.92 1.99 27.61
C LEU A 1001 -9.70 2.19 28.92
N THR A 1002 -9.24 1.57 30.00
CA THR A 1002 -9.86 1.66 31.33
C THR A 1002 -9.74 3.06 31.91
N GLY A 1003 -8.59 3.71 31.74
CA GLY A 1003 -8.34 5.09 32.14
C GLY A 1003 -9.17 6.10 31.36
N ILE A 1004 -9.42 5.84 30.07
CA ILE A 1004 -10.23 6.74 29.21
C ILE A 1004 -11.73 6.57 29.48
N TYR A 1005 -12.25 5.34 29.47
CA TYR A 1005 -13.69 5.08 29.45
C TYR A 1005 -14.26 4.57 30.77
N GLY A 1006 -13.41 4.10 31.68
CA GLY A 1006 -13.78 3.55 32.98
C GLY A 1006 -14.22 2.08 32.92
N GLU A 1007 -13.69 1.27 33.85
CA GLU A 1007 -13.96 -0.17 33.96
C GLU A 1007 -15.45 -0.52 34.05
N SER A 1008 -16.23 0.27 34.81
CA SER A 1008 -17.67 0.02 34.97
C SER A 1008 -18.47 0.22 33.68
N ASN A 1009 -18.01 1.05 32.75
CA ASN A 1009 -18.70 1.29 31.49
C ASN A 1009 -18.33 0.17 30.49
N LEU A 1010 -17.03 -0.14 30.38
CA LEU A 1010 -16.52 -1.22 29.52
C LEU A 1010 -17.11 -2.59 29.90
N SER A 1011 -17.22 -2.91 31.19
CA SER A 1011 -17.80 -4.19 31.66
C SER A 1011 -19.31 -4.34 31.40
N LYS A 1012 -20.02 -3.25 31.06
CA LYS A 1012 -21.44 -3.27 30.67
C LYS A 1012 -21.64 -3.22 29.17
N ALA A 1013 -20.59 -2.89 28.41
CA ALA A 1013 -20.63 -2.84 26.96
C ALA A 1013 -20.65 -4.24 26.37
N GLN A 1014 -21.25 -4.38 25.20
CA GLN A 1014 -21.03 -5.55 24.36
C GLN A 1014 -19.56 -5.56 23.92
N ARG A 1015 -18.99 -6.75 23.80
CA ARG A 1015 -17.58 -6.95 23.47
C ARG A 1015 -17.45 -8.03 22.41
N PHE A 1016 -16.85 -7.65 21.29
CA PHE A 1016 -16.62 -8.49 20.12
C PHE A 1016 -15.11 -8.67 19.92
N GLU A 1017 -14.70 -9.84 19.44
CA GLU A 1017 -13.29 -10.17 19.24
C GLU A 1017 -13.08 -10.90 17.91
N ALA A 1018 -11.98 -10.56 17.25
CA ALA A 1018 -11.42 -11.35 16.15
C ALA A 1018 -9.98 -11.73 16.51
N ASP A 1019 -9.65 -13.00 16.34
CA ASP A 1019 -8.37 -13.62 16.66
C ASP A 1019 -7.75 -14.38 15.47
N GLY A 1020 -8.29 -14.18 14.26
CA GLY A 1020 -7.64 -14.55 13.00
C GLY A 1020 -8.22 -13.75 11.84
N PHE A 1021 -7.33 -13.20 11.01
CA PHE A 1021 -7.71 -12.38 9.85
C PHE A 1021 -7.38 -13.01 8.50
N GLU A 1022 -6.71 -14.16 8.50
CA GLU A 1022 -6.34 -14.84 7.28
C GLU A 1022 -7.58 -15.46 6.61
N SER A 1023 -7.70 -15.26 5.30
CA SER A 1023 -8.53 -16.08 4.42
C SER A 1023 -7.88 -17.46 4.25
N GLY A 1024 -8.66 -18.51 4.03
CA GLY A 1024 -8.13 -19.86 3.87
C GLY A 1024 -9.20 -20.91 3.65
N ILE A 1025 -8.83 -22.18 3.80
CA ILE A 1025 -9.70 -23.33 3.56
C ILE A 1025 -9.85 -24.13 4.84
N TRP A 1026 -11.06 -24.56 5.12
CA TRP A 1026 -11.35 -25.63 6.05
C TRP A 1026 -11.46 -26.92 5.26
N ILE A 1027 -10.39 -27.72 5.31
CA ILE A 1027 -10.36 -29.04 4.69
C ILE A 1027 -11.32 -29.95 5.46
N ASN A 1028 -12.23 -30.57 4.74
CA ASN A 1028 -13.18 -31.50 5.30
C ASN A 1028 -12.46 -32.81 5.64
N VAL A 1029 -12.60 -33.24 6.89
CA VAL A 1029 -12.00 -34.47 7.42
C VAL A 1029 -13.06 -35.27 8.17
N SER A 1030 -14.31 -35.13 7.74
CA SER A 1030 -15.49 -35.66 8.42
C SER A 1030 -15.52 -37.18 8.39
N GLU A 1031 -16.12 -37.75 9.43
CA GLU A 1031 -16.59 -39.13 9.39
C GLU A 1031 -18.12 -39.11 9.17
N PRO A 1032 -18.71 -40.13 8.53
CA PRO A 1032 -20.16 -40.16 8.29
C PRO A 1032 -20.99 -39.83 9.54
N GLY A 1033 -21.80 -38.78 9.45
CA GLY A 1033 -22.65 -38.31 10.55
C GLY A 1033 -21.94 -37.46 11.61
N ARG A 1034 -20.70 -37.02 11.35
CA ARG A 1034 -19.90 -36.19 12.27
C ARG A 1034 -19.03 -35.18 11.49
N PRO A 1035 -19.51 -33.95 11.30
CA PRO A 1035 -18.75 -32.90 10.64
C PRO A 1035 -17.46 -32.59 11.39
N SER A 1036 -16.34 -32.47 10.67
CA SER A 1036 -15.01 -32.12 11.20
C SER A 1036 -14.17 -31.45 10.13
N PHE A 1037 -13.50 -30.35 10.47
CA PHE A 1037 -12.71 -29.55 9.54
C PHE A 1037 -11.35 -29.12 10.10
N GLU A 1038 -10.36 -28.96 9.23
CA GLU A 1038 -9.02 -28.44 9.55
C GLU A 1038 -8.71 -27.16 8.76
N PHE A 1039 -8.44 -26.06 9.47
CA PHE A 1039 -8.13 -24.77 8.82
C PHE A 1039 -6.69 -24.72 8.28
N ARG A 1040 -6.54 -24.29 7.03
CA ARG A 1040 -5.28 -23.98 6.36
C ARG A 1040 -5.37 -22.56 5.76
N PRO A 1041 -4.54 -21.60 6.21
CA PRO A 1041 -4.54 -20.26 5.62
C PRO A 1041 -4.02 -20.30 4.18
N PHE A 1042 -4.52 -19.39 3.34
CA PHE A 1042 -3.96 -19.19 2.01
C PHE A 1042 -2.54 -18.61 2.06
N PRO A 1043 -1.74 -18.76 0.99
CA PRO A 1043 -0.43 -18.12 0.85
C PRO A 1043 -0.46 -16.63 1.20
N ARG A 1044 0.62 -16.11 1.77
CA ARG A 1044 0.62 -14.77 2.38
C ARG A 1044 0.22 -13.66 1.41
N ILE A 1045 0.64 -13.76 0.15
CA ILE A 1045 0.31 -12.80 -0.92
C ILE A 1045 -1.21 -12.65 -1.14
N VAL A 1046 -2.00 -13.69 -0.86
CA VAL A 1046 -3.46 -13.65 -0.93
C VAL A 1046 -4.04 -12.72 0.14
N GLN A 1047 -3.35 -12.57 1.27
CA GLN A 1047 -3.79 -11.77 2.41
C GLN A 1047 -3.56 -10.26 2.22
N ILE A 1048 -3.19 -9.82 1.01
CA ILE A 1048 -2.89 -8.43 0.67
C ILE A 1048 -4.11 -7.51 0.69
N ALA A 1049 -5.31 -8.08 0.66
CA ALA A 1049 -6.58 -7.38 0.73
C ALA A 1049 -7.69 -8.31 1.26
N PRO A 1050 -8.82 -7.73 1.73
CA PRO A 1050 -10.02 -8.51 2.03
C PRO A 1050 -10.50 -9.29 0.81
N CYS A 1051 -10.99 -10.52 1.03
CA CYS A 1051 -11.67 -11.31 0.00
C CYS A 1051 -13.17 -11.30 0.26
N TYR A 1052 -13.99 -11.13 -0.79
CA TYR A 1052 -15.45 -11.07 -0.68
C TYR A 1052 -16.14 -12.26 -1.34
N ASP A 1053 -15.57 -12.77 -2.43
CA ASP A 1053 -16.11 -13.90 -3.16
C ASP A 1053 -15.01 -14.74 -3.81
N ALA A 1054 -15.36 -15.97 -4.21
CA ALA A 1054 -14.44 -16.91 -4.82
C ALA A 1054 -15.12 -17.76 -5.90
N ALA A 1055 -14.50 -17.85 -7.08
CA ALA A 1055 -14.85 -18.82 -8.10
C ALA A 1055 -13.98 -20.06 -7.93
N ILE A 1056 -14.58 -21.25 -7.93
CA ILE A 1056 -13.91 -22.53 -7.68
C ILE A 1056 -14.18 -23.48 -8.85
N ALA A 1057 -13.15 -23.77 -9.65
CA ALA A 1057 -13.25 -24.62 -10.83
C ALA A 1057 -11.86 -25.09 -11.29
N ASP A 1058 -11.80 -26.12 -12.15
CA ASP A 1058 -10.58 -26.46 -12.89
C ASP A 1058 -10.44 -25.47 -14.06
N LEU A 1059 -9.54 -24.49 -13.93
CA LEU A 1059 -9.42 -23.36 -14.87
C LEU A 1059 -8.30 -23.54 -15.89
N ASP A 1060 -7.35 -24.45 -15.62
CA ASP A 1060 -6.26 -24.79 -16.54
C ASP A 1060 -6.42 -26.17 -17.21
N GLY A 1061 -7.47 -26.91 -16.85
CA GLY A 1061 -7.81 -28.21 -17.43
C GLY A 1061 -6.90 -29.35 -16.95
N ASP A 1062 -6.13 -29.16 -15.88
CA ASP A 1062 -5.22 -30.17 -15.34
C ASP A 1062 -5.91 -31.24 -14.47
N GLY A 1063 -7.20 -31.05 -14.19
CA GLY A 1063 -8.03 -31.94 -13.38
C GLY A 1063 -8.01 -31.62 -11.89
N PHE A 1064 -7.38 -30.51 -11.47
CA PHE A 1064 -7.38 -30.02 -10.10
C PHE A 1064 -8.21 -28.74 -9.96
N THR A 1065 -8.79 -28.56 -8.78
CA THR A 1065 -9.61 -27.41 -8.47
C THR A 1065 -8.74 -26.17 -8.20
N ASP A 1066 -8.95 -25.12 -8.99
CA ASP A 1066 -8.37 -23.80 -8.81
C ASP A 1066 -9.35 -22.84 -8.12
N ILE A 1067 -8.82 -21.73 -7.60
CA ILE A 1067 -9.61 -20.68 -6.93
C ILE A 1067 -9.24 -19.30 -7.47
N VAL A 1068 -10.23 -18.50 -7.87
CA VAL A 1068 -10.05 -17.07 -8.18
C VAL A 1068 -10.80 -16.23 -7.16
N LEU A 1069 -10.14 -15.21 -6.61
CA LEU A 1069 -10.66 -14.37 -5.54
C LEU A 1069 -11.02 -12.95 -6.02
N ALA A 1070 -12.21 -12.47 -5.62
CA ALA A 1070 -12.58 -11.06 -5.67
C ALA A 1070 -12.10 -10.35 -4.40
N GLN A 1071 -11.35 -9.26 -4.55
CA GLN A 1071 -10.65 -8.60 -3.45
C GLN A 1071 -10.87 -7.08 -3.41
N ASN A 1072 -10.41 -6.47 -2.31
CA ASN A 1072 -10.35 -5.04 -1.96
C ASN A 1072 -11.56 -4.50 -1.21
N HIS A 1073 -11.38 -3.36 -0.53
CA HIS A 1073 -12.46 -2.58 0.07
C HIS A 1073 -12.10 -1.08 0.20
N ASP A 1074 -12.91 -0.22 -0.42
CA ASP A 1074 -12.57 1.21 -0.63
C ASP A 1074 -13.25 2.17 0.35
N HIS A 1075 -14.15 1.68 1.18
CA HIS A 1075 -15.06 2.53 1.98
C HIS A 1075 -14.69 2.61 3.46
N ARG A 1076 -13.38 2.64 3.77
CA ARG A 1076 -12.88 2.84 5.14
C ARG A 1076 -12.84 4.31 5.54
N GLU A 1077 -12.81 4.56 6.83
CA GLU A 1077 -12.61 5.92 7.34
C GLU A 1077 -11.17 6.40 7.13
N PRO A 1078 -10.93 7.72 6.96
CA PRO A 1078 -9.63 8.24 6.57
C PRO A 1078 -8.43 7.85 7.45
N GLU A 1079 -8.58 7.75 8.78
CA GLU A 1079 -7.48 7.33 9.69
C GLU A 1079 -7.18 5.82 9.61
N THR A 1080 -8.01 5.02 8.91
CA THR A 1080 -7.77 3.60 8.66
C THR A 1080 -7.01 3.38 7.35
N GLY A 1081 -7.18 4.28 6.39
CA GLY A 1081 -6.71 4.09 5.02
C GLY A 1081 -7.53 3.04 4.27
N LEU A 1082 -7.30 2.94 2.97
CA LEU A 1082 -7.98 1.99 2.09
C LEU A 1082 -7.43 0.58 2.29
N TRP A 1083 -8.25 -0.43 2.05
CA TRP A 1083 -7.82 -1.82 1.99
C TRP A 1083 -7.84 -2.30 0.54
N ARG A 1084 -7.05 -1.61 -0.29
CA ARG A 1084 -7.05 -1.76 -1.76
C ARG A 1084 -5.68 -2.20 -2.27
N GLY A 1085 -5.15 -3.28 -1.70
CA GLY A 1085 -3.82 -3.79 -2.04
C GLY A 1085 -3.82 -4.86 -3.14
N GLY A 1086 -4.96 -5.49 -3.41
CA GLY A 1086 -5.08 -6.65 -4.29
C GLY A 1086 -5.49 -6.30 -5.72
N VAL A 1087 -5.32 -7.27 -6.61
CA VAL A 1087 -5.72 -7.19 -8.03
C VAL A 1087 -6.55 -8.41 -8.44
N GLY A 1088 -7.23 -9.03 -7.48
CA GLY A 1088 -7.66 -10.42 -7.60
C GLY A 1088 -6.46 -11.38 -7.53
N GLN A 1089 -6.74 -12.65 -7.26
CA GLN A 1089 -5.69 -13.67 -7.14
C GLN A 1089 -6.21 -15.02 -7.62
N LEU A 1090 -5.48 -15.63 -8.56
CA LEU A 1090 -5.66 -17.02 -8.97
C LEU A 1090 -4.75 -17.90 -8.10
N LEU A 1091 -5.31 -18.96 -7.55
CA LEU A 1091 -4.64 -20.00 -6.79
C LEU A 1091 -4.80 -21.31 -7.56
N ARG A 1092 -3.68 -21.88 -8.00
CA ARG A 1092 -3.68 -23.15 -8.71
C ARG A 1092 -3.76 -24.32 -7.74
N GLY A 1093 -4.66 -25.27 -7.99
CA GLY A 1093 -4.78 -26.53 -7.26
C GLY A 1093 -3.60 -27.48 -7.47
N THR A 1094 -3.14 -28.14 -6.41
CA THR A 1094 -2.14 -29.22 -6.51
C THR A 1094 -2.72 -30.63 -6.33
N GLY A 1095 -4.05 -30.76 -6.25
CA GLY A 1095 -4.77 -32.04 -6.15
C GLY A 1095 -4.66 -32.77 -4.80
N ASN A 1096 -4.21 -32.09 -3.75
CA ASN A 1096 -4.12 -32.62 -2.38
C ASN A 1096 -4.48 -31.55 -1.33
N GLY A 1097 -5.29 -30.57 -1.76
CA GLY A 1097 -5.67 -29.39 -0.97
C GLY A 1097 -4.54 -28.37 -0.81
N GLY A 1098 -3.44 -28.52 -1.55
CA GLY A 1098 -2.42 -27.48 -1.71
C GLY A 1098 -2.80 -26.48 -2.80
N LEU A 1099 -2.40 -25.22 -2.59
CA LEU A 1099 -2.68 -24.11 -3.49
C LEU A 1099 -1.43 -23.27 -3.71
N GLU A 1100 -1.15 -22.96 -4.98
CA GLU A 1100 -0.01 -22.14 -5.38
C GLU A 1100 -0.50 -20.83 -6.01
N PRO A 1101 -0.04 -19.65 -5.54
CA PRO A 1101 -0.48 -18.39 -6.11
C PRO A 1101 0.12 -18.19 -7.51
N VAL A 1102 -0.75 -17.92 -8.49
CA VAL A 1102 -0.33 -17.60 -9.86
C VAL A 1102 -0.14 -16.09 -9.96
N HIS A 1103 1.07 -15.67 -10.35
CA HIS A 1103 1.39 -14.25 -10.52
C HIS A 1103 0.51 -13.59 -11.61
N PRO A 1104 0.08 -12.32 -11.46
CA PRO A 1104 -0.77 -11.65 -12.45
C PRO A 1104 -0.22 -11.66 -13.88
N SER A 1105 1.10 -11.53 -14.06
CA SER A 1105 1.74 -11.65 -15.38
C SER A 1105 1.58 -13.02 -16.05
N ARG A 1106 1.15 -14.06 -15.32
CA ARG A 1106 0.82 -15.39 -15.85
C ARG A 1106 -0.68 -15.63 -15.89
N SER A 1107 -1.43 -15.20 -14.87
CA SER A 1107 -2.88 -15.36 -14.87
C SER A 1107 -3.57 -14.42 -15.87
N GLY A 1108 -3.05 -13.21 -16.08
CA GLY A 1108 -3.70 -12.15 -16.86
C GLY A 1108 -4.84 -11.42 -16.14
N ILE A 1109 -5.06 -11.73 -14.85
CA ILE A 1109 -6.13 -11.14 -14.05
C ILE A 1109 -5.63 -9.87 -13.35
N VAL A 1110 -6.31 -8.75 -13.60
CA VAL A 1110 -6.05 -7.46 -12.94
C VAL A 1110 -7.39 -6.80 -12.56
N LEU A 1111 -7.89 -7.12 -11.36
CA LEU A 1111 -9.10 -6.58 -10.75
C LEU A 1111 -8.75 -5.55 -9.66
N ARG A 1112 -8.41 -4.32 -10.06
CA ARG A 1112 -7.95 -3.24 -9.15
C ARG A 1112 -9.06 -2.55 -8.35
N GLY A 1113 -10.33 -2.77 -8.67
CA GLY A 1113 -11.47 -2.11 -8.02
C GLY A 1113 -11.88 -2.76 -6.70
N ASP A 1114 -12.96 -2.25 -6.10
CA ASP A 1114 -13.60 -2.81 -4.90
C ASP A 1114 -14.45 -4.03 -5.33
N GLY A 1115 -13.83 -5.20 -5.42
CA GLY A 1115 -14.45 -6.43 -5.95
C GLY A 1115 -15.46 -7.04 -4.99
N THR A 1116 -16.66 -7.36 -5.49
CA THR A 1116 -17.78 -7.85 -4.68
C THR A 1116 -18.27 -9.24 -5.05
N GLY A 1117 -17.90 -9.76 -6.22
CA GLY A 1117 -18.31 -11.07 -6.71
C GLY A 1117 -17.41 -11.56 -7.85
N VAL A 1118 -17.25 -12.87 -7.99
CA VAL A 1118 -16.56 -13.50 -9.14
C VAL A 1118 -17.12 -14.88 -9.43
N GLU A 1119 -17.40 -15.16 -10.70
CA GLU A 1119 -17.93 -16.45 -11.16
C GLU A 1119 -17.09 -17.00 -12.31
N ALA A 1120 -16.92 -18.33 -12.36
CA ALA A 1120 -16.36 -19.03 -13.51
C ALA A 1120 -17.49 -19.54 -14.42
N VAL A 1121 -17.57 -19.02 -15.65
CA VAL A 1121 -18.65 -19.33 -16.59
C VAL A 1121 -18.13 -19.22 -18.02
N ASP A 1122 -18.52 -20.16 -18.89
CA ASP A 1122 -18.24 -20.11 -20.33
C ASP A 1122 -19.08 -18.98 -20.97
N VAL A 1123 -18.46 -17.81 -21.17
CA VAL A 1123 -19.14 -16.60 -21.65
C VAL A 1123 -19.33 -16.67 -23.16
N ASP A 1124 -18.32 -17.11 -23.90
CA ASP A 1124 -18.35 -17.06 -25.37
C ASP A 1124 -18.77 -18.37 -26.06
N GLY A 1125 -18.96 -19.44 -25.29
CA GLY A 1125 -19.49 -20.72 -25.73
C GLY A 1125 -18.45 -21.63 -26.37
N ASP A 1126 -17.15 -21.39 -26.11
CA ASP A 1126 -16.06 -22.20 -26.65
C ASP A 1126 -15.78 -23.48 -25.85
N GLY A 1127 -16.33 -23.57 -24.64
CA GLY A 1127 -16.26 -24.71 -23.73
C GLY A 1127 -15.20 -24.59 -22.64
N ASP A 1128 -14.37 -23.54 -22.67
CA ASP A 1128 -13.44 -23.20 -21.60
C ASP A 1128 -14.13 -22.21 -20.63
N LEU A 1129 -13.73 -22.24 -19.35
CA LEU A 1129 -14.34 -21.36 -18.34
C LEU A 1129 -13.67 -19.99 -18.34
N ASP A 1130 -14.48 -18.95 -18.54
CA ASP A 1130 -14.09 -17.54 -18.40
C ASP A 1130 -14.37 -17.04 -16.97
N LEU A 1131 -14.00 -15.79 -16.69
CA LEU A 1131 -14.26 -15.14 -15.41
C LEU A 1131 -15.09 -13.87 -15.59
N VAL A 1132 -16.13 -13.73 -14.77
CA VAL A 1132 -16.91 -12.48 -14.67
C VAL A 1132 -16.90 -11.98 -13.24
N ALA A 1133 -16.44 -10.74 -13.03
CA ALA A 1133 -16.28 -10.14 -11.71
C ALA A 1133 -17.05 -8.83 -11.57
N THR A 1134 -17.76 -8.68 -10.46
CA THR A 1134 -18.48 -7.44 -10.11
C THR A 1134 -17.65 -6.54 -9.19
N MET A 1135 -17.86 -5.22 -9.29
CA MET A 1135 -17.16 -4.23 -8.47
C MET A 1135 -18.13 -3.13 -7.99
N ASN A 1136 -17.96 -2.71 -6.73
CA ASN A 1136 -18.72 -1.58 -6.18
C ASN A 1136 -18.32 -0.27 -6.88
N GLY A 1137 -19.27 0.36 -7.55
CA GLY A 1137 -19.09 1.69 -8.14
C GLY A 1137 -18.33 1.70 -9.47
N ASP A 1138 -18.16 0.54 -10.10
CA ASP A 1138 -17.47 0.38 -11.39
C ASP A 1138 -18.24 -0.62 -12.28
N ALA A 1139 -17.80 -0.80 -13.53
CA ALA A 1139 -18.35 -1.76 -14.46
C ALA A 1139 -17.95 -3.20 -14.13
N VAL A 1140 -18.83 -4.14 -14.46
CA VAL A 1140 -18.51 -5.57 -14.45
C VAL A 1140 -17.32 -5.83 -15.39
N ARG A 1141 -16.39 -6.69 -14.98
CA ARG A 1141 -15.21 -7.07 -15.77
C ARG A 1141 -15.32 -8.53 -16.19
N THR A 1142 -14.96 -8.79 -17.44
CA THR A 1142 -14.94 -10.12 -18.03
C THR A 1142 -13.52 -10.43 -18.47
N PHE A 1143 -13.04 -11.62 -18.16
CA PHE A 1143 -11.73 -12.12 -18.59
C PHE A 1143 -11.95 -13.44 -19.33
N LEU A 1144 -11.52 -13.49 -20.59
CA LEU A 1144 -11.67 -14.67 -21.44
C LEU A 1144 -10.48 -15.61 -21.25
N ASN A 1145 -10.75 -16.90 -21.17
CA ASN A 1145 -9.76 -17.96 -21.25
C ASN A 1145 -9.58 -18.32 -22.73
N PRO A 1146 -8.41 -18.06 -23.36
CA PRO A 1146 -8.21 -18.36 -24.78
C PRO A 1146 -8.03 -19.86 -25.07
N GLY A 1147 -8.12 -20.72 -24.05
CA GLY A 1147 -7.86 -22.15 -24.12
C GLY A 1147 -6.37 -22.50 -24.22
N SER A 1148 -6.01 -23.71 -23.80
CA SER A 1148 -4.63 -24.24 -23.88
C SER A 1148 -4.23 -24.77 -25.26
#